data_AF-A0A9W8RRY3-F1
#
_entry.id   AF-A0A9W8RRY3-F1
#
_cell.length_a   1.000
_cell.length_b   1.000
_cell.length_c   1.000
_cell.angle_alpha   90.00
_cell.angle_beta   90.00
_cell.angle_gamma   90.00
#
_symmetry.space_group_name_H-M   'P 1'
#
loop_
_entity.id
_entity.type
_entity.pdbx_description
1 polymer ?
#
loop_
_entity_poly.entity_id
_entity_poly.type
_entity_poly.pdbx_seq_one_letter_code
_entity_poly.pdbx_strand_id
1 'polypeptide(L)'
;MASGALGFRVLDADQYFYKATSLSRAAYKSAHGISQYRQEELRQMRSMLFDNPTGAVIVCGPGAVEGTGKEWLAEYAKDHLIIYIMRDAEEIQGHLRAFDVETIRDLTRRAAPAYRRMSSFEFYNISDTTLSKPVVLSSRGDLSPRALALKNVEQDFLHLLHSITRRDDDTYEAQHSLSSRPLESRHFTYVLSLPLSTLAQIVCEFRGVDMEADAIEITIPISGLRRGMSVSDEVIADHISRQVSLVRRNIRLPILYSIEFDDTIDQDEYFGLLYHGLRLAPEYLCVDLKCDTERIQQLIAFKGRTKVIADYAVSNPEDDGWDSPTRWSIVQRAQSLGCDVARIYQEATSLADNFAVQYFVHRVKSSREITIPIIAYNTGHLGRMSRCFNSILSPVTHPLARELVPDCPSNSLSTVQEAQNAIFSSFLLDEQYFGIYGNSTSQSLSPEMHNAAFNLLGMPHRYKIFLHESLDELFELIKDPNFGGASITAPFKTAVIPKLDFMSDEAKAIGAVNTLLCLKSPTMDSLLDRNRAGPTVALFGANTDWIGIHTCVQRNLSPINAVRRRTTGLILGAGGMARAAAYALIRLGVKTIFVHNRTRSRAGKLVKQFNSQECDRDSQAADVARGVQRGSESPDRMSDPVFRIINSKEDQWPEDASPPTIVVSCVATRDVDKQCSVDTSVPESWLSSPTGGVAIEVSIYSTLHAGKKRSQICL
;
A
#
# COMPACT_ATOMS: atom_id res chain seq x y z
N MET A 1 6.22 -17.59 2.65
CA MET A 1 5.63 -16.30 2.23
C MET A 1 5.51 -16.24 0.72
N ALA A 2 6.60 -16.08 -0.05
CA ALA A 2 6.57 -16.01 -1.53
C ALA A 2 5.72 -17.10 -2.21
N SER A 3 5.98 -18.38 -1.90
CA SER A 3 5.23 -19.49 -2.48
C SER A 3 3.72 -19.42 -2.19
N GLY A 4 3.33 -19.01 -0.98
CA GLY A 4 1.92 -18.89 -0.60
C GLY A 4 1.20 -17.77 -1.36
N ALA A 5 1.86 -16.63 -1.54
CA ALA A 5 1.29 -15.50 -2.27
C ALA A 5 1.27 -15.71 -3.80
N LEU A 6 2.32 -16.31 -4.35
CA LEU A 6 2.37 -16.59 -5.79
C LEU A 6 1.58 -17.84 -6.19
N GLY A 7 1.28 -18.73 -5.24
CA GLY A 7 0.72 -20.05 -5.50
C GLY A 7 1.75 -21.01 -6.10
N PHE A 8 3.04 -20.75 -5.91
CA PHE A 8 4.14 -21.51 -6.49
C PHE A 8 4.62 -22.61 -5.53
N ARG A 9 5.20 -23.70 -6.06
CA ARG A 9 5.86 -24.72 -5.23
C ARG A 9 7.20 -24.21 -4.69
N VAL A 10 7.61 -24.64 -3.49
CA VAL A 10 8.94 -24.32 -2.95
C VAL A 10 9.91 -25.44 -3.30
N LEU A 11 11.06 -25.08 -3.87
CA LEU A 11 12.21 -25.96 -4.06
C LEU A 11 13.34 -25.45 -3.19
N ASP A 12 13.56 -26.11 -2.06
CA ASP A 12 14.64 -25.79 -1.13
C ASP A 12 15.88 -26.62 -1.44
N ALA A 13 17.03 -25.99 -1.62
CA ALA A 13 18.24 -26.67 -2.08
C ALA A 13 18.77 -27.71 -1.08
N ASP A 14 18.48 -27.61 0.22
CA ASP A 14 18.86 -28.62 1.20
C ASP A 14 17.92 -29.83 1.13
N GLN A 15 16.62 -29.57 1.04
CA GLN A 15 15.61 -30.62 0.87
C GLN A 15 15.76 -31.35 -0.48
N TYR A 16 16.06 -30.62 -1.55
CA TYR A 16 16.27 -31.18 -2.88
C TYR A 16 17.49 -32.11 -2.90
N PHE A 17 18.59 -31.66 -2.28
CA PHE A 17 19.80 -32.48 -2.13
C PHE A 17 19.54 -33.74 -1.29
N TYR A 18 18.81 -33.61 -0.18
CA TYR A 18 18.45 -34.75 0.66
C TYR A 18 17.56 -35.75 -0.08
N LYS A 19 16.56 -35.29 -0.86
CA LYS A 19 15.70 -36.18 -1.66
C LYS A 19 16.49 -36.95 -2.71
N ALA A 20 17.49 -36.33 -3.33
CA ALA A 20 18.31 -36.96 -4.35
C ALA A 20 19.33 -37.97 -3.77
N THR A 21 19.90 -37.69 -2.59
CA THR A 21 21.03 -38.46 -2.03
C THR A 21 20.68 -39.30 -0.80
N SER A 22 19.50 -39.10 -0.21
CA SER A 22 19.09 -39.63 1.10
C SER A 22 20.01 -39.22 2.27
N LEU A 23 20.94 -38.29 2.06
CA LEU A 23 21.90 -37.81 3.06
C LEU A 23 21.83 -36.28 3.17
N SER A 24 22.07 -35.75 4.37
CA SER A 24 22.25 -34.30 4.52
C SER A 24 23.56 -33.87 3.87
N ARG A 25 23.68 -32.58 3.50
CA ARG A 25 24.91 -32.04 2.90
C ARG A 25 26.16 -32.31 3.74
N ALA A 26 26.05 -32.14 5.06
CA ALA A 26 27.14 -32.40 6.00
C ALA A 26 27.51 -33.90 6.06
N ALA A 27 26.51 -34.78 6.12
CA ALA A 27 26.73 -36.23 6.13
C ALA A 27 27.34 -36.72 4.81
N TYR A 28 26.83 -36.23 3.67
CA TYR A 28 27.35 -36.55 2.34
C TYR A 28 28.80 -36.08 2.19
N LYS A 29 29.11 -34.84 2.60
CA LYS A 29 30.47 -34.29 2.60
C LYS A 29 31.43 -35.12 3.46
N SER A 30 30.97 -35.61 4.61
CA SER A 30 31.78 -36.46 5.49
C SER A 30 32.00 -37.86 4.90
N ALA A 31 31.03 -38.43 4.19
CA ALA A 31 31.11 -39.78 3.63
C ALA A 31 31.88 -39.84 2.29
N HIS A 32 31.72 -38.82 1.45
CA HIS A 32 32.17 -38.82 0.05
C HIS A 32 33.30 -37.83 -0.24
N GLY A 33 33.66 -36.99 0.75
CA GLY A 33 34.66 -35.94 0.60
C GLY A 33 34.14 -34.71 -0.14
N ILE A 34 34.96 -33.65 -0.15
CA ILE A 34 34.54 -32.32 -0.60
C ILE A 34 34.31 -32.23 -2.12
N SER A 35 35.10 -32.97 -2.91
CA SER A 35 35.04 -32.92 -4.38
C SER A 35 33.75 -33.55 -4.92
N GLN A 36 33.39 -34.75 -4.43
CA GLN A 36 32.12 -35.38 -4.80
C GLN A 36 30.92 -34.57 -4.30
N TYR A 37 30.99 -34.03 -3.09
CA TYR A 37 29.97 -33.12 -2.57
C TYR A 37 29.72 -31.92 -3.50
N ARG A 38 30.78 -31.22 -3.94
CA ARG A 38 30.64 -30.06 -4.84
C ARG A 38 30.08 -30.46 -6.20
N GLN A 39 30.49 -31.60 -6.75
CA GLN A 39 29.96 -32.09 -8.02
C GLN A 39 28.47 -32.43 -7.94
N GLU A 40 28.05 -33.06 -6.84
CA GLU A 40 26.64 -33.37 -6.59
C GLU A 40 25.84 -32.09 -6.34
N GLU A 41 26.34 -31.17 -5.52
CA GLU A 41 25.69 -29.87 -5.24
C GLU A 41 25.41 -29.10 -6.53
N LEU A 42 26.39 -29.03 -7.43
CA LEU A 42 26.24 -28.38 -8.74
C LEU A 42 25.23 -29.12 -9.63
N ARG A 43 25.25 -30.46 -9.66
CA ARG A 43 24.28 -31.23 -10.46
C ARG A 43 22.84 -30.96 -10.00
N GLN A 44 22.62 -30.98 -8.68
CA GLN A 44 21.30 -30.71 -8.10
C GLN A 44 20.88 -29.26 -8.32
N MET A 45 21.79 -28.29 -8.20
CA MET A 45 21.51 -26.89 -8.49
C MET A 45 21.06 -26.68 -9.94
N ARG A 46 21.77 -27.28 -10.91
CA ARG A 46 21.41 -27.17 -12.33
C ARG A 46 20.03 -27.73 -12.60
N SER A 47 19.72 -28.93 -12.08
CA SER A 47 18.39 -29.55 -12.20
C SER A 47 17.32 -28.65 -11.56
N MET A 48 17.58 -28.13 -10.36
CA MET A 48 16.63 -27.28 -9.65
C MET A 48 16.30 -26.01 -10.45
N LEU A 49 17.29 -25.36 -11.08
CA LEU A 49 17.08 -24.15 -11.89
C LEU A 49 16.42 -24.44 -13.23
N PHE A 50 16.98 -25.36 -14.03
CA PHE A 50 16.59 -25.50 -15.43
C PHE A 50 15.50 -26.53 -15.70
N ASP A 51 15.28 -27.51 -14.81
CA ASP A 51 14.17 -28.47 -14.96
C ASP A 51 12.84 -27.91 -14.39
N ASN A 52 12.89 -26.76 -13.70
CA ASN A 52 11.75 -26.14 -13.05
C ASN A 52 11.59 -24.65 -13.42
N PRO A 53 11.47 -24.29 -14.71
CA PRO A 53 11.53 -22.91 -15.17
C PRO A 53 10.32 -22.05 -14.76
N THR A 54 9.18 -22.67 -14.42
CA THR A 54 7.95 -21.94 -14.08
C THR A 54 7.25 -22.51 -12.84
N GLY A 55 6.46 -21.66 -12.17
CA GLY A 55 5.59 -22.06 -11.06
C GLY A 55 6.34 -22.48 -9.78
N ALA A 56 7.62 -22.13 -9.64
CA ALA A 56 8.46 -22.50 -8.50
C ALA A 56 9.13 -21.28 -7.86
N VAL A 57 9.27 -21.32 -6.54
CA VAL A 57 10.16 -20.45 -5.76
C VAL A 57 11.34 -21.31 -5.33
N ILE A 58 12.53 -20.93 -5.79
CA ILE A 58 13.77 -21.68 -5.58
C ILE A 58 14.58 -21.00 -4.47
N VAL A 59 14.93 -21.75 -3.42
CA VAL A 59 15.80 -21.29 -2.33
C VAL A 59 17.19 -21.84 -2.57
N CYS A 60 18.09 -20.99 -3.05
CA CYS A 60 19.47 -21.36 -3.37
C CYS A 60 20.33 -21.52 -2.10
N GLY A 61 21.24 -22.49 -2.13
CA GLY A 61 22.27 -22.65 -1.10
C GLY A 61 23.47 -21.71 -1.33
N PRO A 62 24.38 -21.59 -0.34
CA PRO A 62 25.53 -20.68 -0.43
C PRO A 62 26.52 -21.04 -1.55
N GLY A 63 26.60 -22.32 -1.96
CA GLY A 63 27.43 -22.75 -3.09
C GLY A 63 26.95 -22.23 -4.45
N ALA A 64 25.75 -21.66 -4.54
CA ALA A 64 25.20 -21.15 -5.79
C ALA A 64 25.97 -19.94 -6.33
N VAL A 65 26.58 -19.16 -5.44
CA VAL A 65 27.35 -17.97 -5.79
C VAL A 65 28.85 -18.23 -5.94
N GLU A 66 29.26 -19.49 -6.13
CA GLU A 66 30.65 -19.93 -6.26
C GLU A 66 30.86 -20.75 -7.54
N GLY A 67 32.06 -20.68 -8.13
CA GLY A 67 32.44 -21.47 -9.30
C GLY A 67 31.43 -21.41 -10.46
N THR A 68 31.11 -22.57 -11.04
CA THR A 68 30.15 -22.74 -12.14
C THR A 68 28.71 -22.34 -11.77
N GLY A 69 28.36 -22.36 -10.48
CA GLY A 69 27.04 -21.90 -10.03
C GLY A 69 26.75 -20.45 -10.40
N LYS A 70 27.80 -19.60 -10.41
CA LYS A 70 27.69 -18.19 -10.83
C LYS A 70 27.25 -18.03 -12.28
N GLU A 71 27.81 -18.86 -13.17
CA GLU A 71 27.52 -18.82 -14.60
C GLU A 71 26.06 -19.21 -14.85
N TRP A 72 25.58 -20.25 -14.17
CA TRP A 72 24.18 -20.68 -14.26
C TRP A 72 23.21 -19.65 -13.68
N LEU A 73 23.53 -19.00 -12.55
CA LEU A 73 22.69 -17.93 -12.02
C LEU A 73 22.66 -16.73 -12.97
N ALA A 74 23.79 -16.34 -13.56
CA ALA A 74 23.85 -15.25 -14.52
C ALA A 74 23.07 -15.56 -15.80
N GLU A 75 23.08 -16.81 -16.27
CA GLU A 75 22.24 -17.26 -17.38
C GLU A 75 20.76 -17.26 -16.99
N TYR A 76 20.43 -17.80 -15.82
CA TYR A 76 19.06 -17.88 -15.31
C TYR A 76 18.45 -16.49 -15.07
N ALA A 77 19.25 -15.53 -14.61
CA ALA A 77 18.84 -14.14 -14.34
C ALA A 77 18.37 -13.37 -15.58
N LYS A 78 18.70 -13.83 -16.78
CA LYS A 78 18.25 -13.20 -18.03
C LYS A 78 16.74 -13.31 -18.21
N ASP A 79 16.18 -14.46 -17.83
CA ASP A 79 14.77 -14.79 -18.04
C ASP A 79 13.98 -14.87 -16.72
N HIS A 80 14.65 -14.86 -15.57
CA HIS A 80 14.03 -15.06 -14.26
C HIS A 80 14.50 -14.04 -13.22
N LEU A 81 13.61 -13.75 -12.27
CA LEU A 81 13.88 -12.81 -11.17
C LEU A 81 14.69 -13.49 -10.06
N ILE A 82 15.74 -12.83 -9.60
CA ILE A 82 16.55 -13.29 -8.48
C ILE A 82 16.54 -12.22 -7.39
N ILE A 83 16.17 -12.61 -6.16
CA ILE A 83 16.10 -11.72 -5.00
C ILE A 83 17.23 -12.09 -4.03
N TYR A 84 18.09 -11.13 -3.71
CA TYR A 84 19.10 -11.27 -2.67
C TYR A 84 18.51 -10.87 -1.31
N ILE A 85 18.50 -11.80 -0.35
CA ILE A 85 17.97 -11.60 1.00
C ILE A 85 19.11 -11.27 1.96
N MET A 86 19.01 -10.13 2.65
CA MET A 86 20.01 -9.64 3.60
C MET A 86 19.44 -9.62 5.02
N ARG A 87 20.32 -9.73 6.03
CA ARG A 87 20.00 -9.64 7.46
C ARG A 87 21.16 -9.01 8.24
N ASP A 88 20.87 -8.45 9.41
CA ASP A 88 21.90 -7.99 10.34
C ASP A 88 22.79 -9.16 10.79
N ALA A 89 24.10 -8.92 10.93
CA ALA A 89 25.09 -9.95 11.26
C ALA A 89 24.81 -10.59 12.64
N GLU A 90 24.30 -9.81 13.57
CA GLU A 90 23.88 -10.22 14.91
C GLU A 90 22.77 -11.27 14.87
N GLU A 91 21.82 -11.15 13.94
CA GLU A 91 20.76 -12.16 13.78
C GLU A 91 21.29 -13.47 13.19
N ILE A 92 22.12 -13.35 12.15
CA ILE A 92 22.75 -14.51 11.51
C ILE A 92 23.56 -15.28 12.56
N GLN A 93 24.29 -14.56 13.42
CA GLN A 93 25.03 -15.12 14.54
C GLN A 93 24.12 -15.82 15.54
N GLY A 94 23.04 -15.17 15.96
CA GLY A 94 22.09 -15.74 16.92
C GLY A 94 21.42 -17.03 16.42
N HIS A 95 21.24 -17.17 15.10
CA HIS A 95 20.68 -18.36 14.46
C HIS A 95 21.71 -19.47 14.24
N LEU A 96 22.87 -19.16 13.65
CA LEU A 96 23.90 -20.16 13.31
C LEU A 96 24.71 -20.62 14.53
N ARG A 97 24.94 -19.72 15.50
CA ARG A 97 25.73 -19.93 16.73
C ARG A 97 27.14 -20.51 16.52
N ALA A 98 27.66 -20.46 15.30
CA ALA A 98 28.90 -21.11 14.88
C ALA A 98 30.08 -20.13 14.70
N PHE A 99 29.79 -18.86 14.42
CA PHE A 99 30.78 -17.82 14.15
C PHE A 99 30.53 -16.61 15.04
N ASP A 100 31.53 -15.77 15.27
CA ASP A 100 31.35 -14.46 15.89
C ASP A 100 30.74 -13.44 14.91
N VAL A 101 30.19 -12.35 15.44
CA VAL A 101 29.46 -11.34 14.65
C VAL A 101 30.39 -10.65 13.64
N GLU A 102 31.65 -10.38 13.99
CA GLU A 102 32.57 -9.67 13.11
C GLU A 102 32.98 -10.55 11.93
N THR A 103 33.27 -11.82 12.17
CA THR A 103 33.52 -12.80 11.10
C THR A 103 32.34 -12.90 10.13
N ILE A 104 31.11 -12.93 10.64
CA ILE A 104 29.90 -12.96 9.80
C ILE A 104 29.78 -11.67 8.97
N ARG A 105 30.02 -10.52 9.60
CA ARG A 105 30.00 -9.21 8.94
C ARG A 105 31.03 -9.15 7.81
N ASP A 106 32.25 -9.62 8.05
CA ASP A 106 33.32 -9.66 7.06
C ASP A 106 33.06 -10.64 5.92
N LEU A 107 32.47 -11.81 6.21
CA LEU A 107 32.07 -12.78 5.18
C LEU A 107 30.97 -12.20 4.29
N THR A 108 29.95 -11.60 4.91
CA THR A 108 28.81 -11.00 4.20
C THR A 108 29.28 -9.84 3.32
N ARG A 109 30.13 -8.95 3.86
CA ARG A 109 30.71 -7.82 3.11
C ARG A 109 31.52 -8.28 1.89
N ARG A 110 32.32 -9.34 2.03
CA ARG A 110 33.11 -9.89 0.91
C ARG A 110 32.26 -10.58 -0.15
N ALA A 111 31.14 -11.20 0.25
CA ALA A 111 30.27 -11.93 -0.67
C ALA A 111 29.25 -11.03 -1.37
N ALA A 112 28.86 -9.89 -0.75
CA ALA A 112 27.85 -8.97 -1.26
C ALA A 112 28.03 -8.59 -2.75
N PRO A 113 29.23 -8.19 -3.24
CA PRO A 113 29.41 -7.85 -4.66
C PRO A 113 29.04 -9.00 -5.61
N ALA A 114 29.31 -10.25 -5.21
CA ALA A 114 28.95 -11.40 -6.01
C ALA A 114 27.43 -11.59 -6.05
N TYR A 115 26.77 -11.55 -4.89
CA TYR A 115 25.31 -11.65 -4.82
C TYR A 115 24.63 -10.55 -5.63
N ARG A 116 25.06 -9.29 -5.48
CA ARG A 116 24.46 -8.15 -6.19
C ARG A 116 24.54 -8.28 -7.71
N ARG A 117 25.69 -8.70 -8.24
CA ARG A 117 25.85 -8.92 -9.69
C ARG A 117 24.92 -10.00 -10.26
N MET A 118 24.45 -10.93 -9.43
CA MET A 118 23.60 -12.03 -9.88
C MET A 118 22.12 -11.82 -9.56
N SER A 119 21.78 -10.96 -8.60
CA SER A 119 20.39 -10.68 -8.28
C SER A 119 19.82 -9.52 -9.11
N SER A 120 18.52 -9.56 -9.36
CA SER A 120 17.75 -8.48 -9.96
C SER A 120 17.25 -7.50 -8.90
N PHE A 121 16.91 -8.03 -7.71
CA PHE A 121 16.34 -7.27 -6.60
C PHE A 121 17.01 -7.62 -5.28
N GLU A 122 16.86 -6.74 -4.29
CA GLU A 122 17.38 -6.88 -2.93
C GLU A 122 16.27 -6.67 -1.91
N PHE A 123 16.30 -7.47 -0.85
CA PHE A 123 15.39 -7.35 0.28
C PHE A 123 16.16 -7.46 1.60
N TYR A 124 16.15 -6.38 2.37
CA TYR A 124 16.76 -6.37 3.69
C TYR A 124 15.74 -6.75 4.75
N ASN A 125 15.86 -7.95 5.30
CA ASN A 125 14.95 -8.43 6.31
C ASN A 125 15.35 -7.91 7.70
N ILE A 126 14.68 -6.83 8.14
CA ILE A 126 14.92 -6.19 9.43
C ILE A 126 14.30 -7.00 10.56
N SER A 127 15.06 -7.14 11.65
CA SER A 127 14.58 -7.70 12.91
C SER A 127 13.48 -6.87 13.55
N ASP A 128 12.33 -7.45 13.90
CA ASP A 128 11.34 -6.71 14.71
C ASP A 128 11.85 -6.45 16.15
N THR A 129 12.82 -7.21 16.64
CA THR A 129 13.45 -6.97 17.95
C THR A 129 14.26 -5.67 17.99
N THR A 130 14.82 -5.21 16.86
CA THR A 130 15.53 -3.92 16.78
C THR A 130 14.57 -2.74 16.63
N LEU A 131 13.32 -2.98 16.24
CA LEU A 131 12.26 -1.98 16.05
C LEU A 131 11.37 -1.77 17.29
N SER A 132 11.58 -2.54 18.35
CA SER A 132 10.72 -2.53 19.54
C SER A 132 11.31 -1.61 20.61
N LYS A 133 10.77 -0.40 20.80
CA LYS A 133 10.87 0.26 22.12
C LYS A 133 10.16 -0.66 23.14
N PRO A 134 10.66 -0.80 24.38
CA PRO A 134 9.93 -1.53 25.41
C PRO A 134 8.64 -0.76 25.72
N VAL A 135 7.55 -1.15 25.08
CA VAL A 135 6.22 -0.62 25.39
C VAL A 135 5.90 -1.06 26.82
N VAL A 136 5.62 -0.09 27.69
CA VAL A 136 5.02 -0.34 29.01
C VAL A 136 3.67 -1.00 28.73
N LEU A 137 3.59 -2.31 28.96
CA LEU A 137 2.38 -3.11 28.83
C LEU A 137 1.27 -2.50 29.69
N SER A 138 0.36 -1.76 29.07
CA SER A 138 -0.96 -1.54 29.66
C SER A 138 -1.69 -2.89 29.64
N SER A 139 -2.23 -3.26 30.79
CA SER A 139 -2.71 -4.58 31.17
C SER A 139 -4.00 -5.00 30.44
N ARG A 140 -3.93 -5.24 29.13
CA ARG A 140 -5.02 -5.88 28.36
C ARG A 140 -4.45 -6.84 27.32
N GLY A 141 -4.38 -8.13 27.69
CA GLY A 141 -4.57 -9.32 26.84
C GLY A 141 -4.06 -9.35 25.38
N ASP A 142 -3.00 -8.64 25.02
CA ASP A 142 -2.55 -8.58 23.63
C ASP A 142 -1.72 -9.80 23.21
N LEU A 143 -1.99 -10.24 21.98
CA LEU A 143 -1.28 -11.29 21.24
C LEU A 143 0.25 -11.14 21.39
N SER A 144 0.95 -12.28 21.43
CA SER A 144 2.41 -12.30 21.57
C SER A 144 3.07 -11.38 20.52
N PRO A 145 4.01 -10.48 20.92
CA PRO A 145 4.71 -9.57 20.02
C PRO A 145 5.36 -10.27 18.81
N ARG A 146 5.72 -11.55 18.96
CA ARG A 146 6.34 -12.38 17.91
C ARG A 146 5.37 -12.76 16.79
N ALA A 147 4.07 -12.90 17.06
CA ALA A 147 3.09 -13.23 16.03
C ALA A 147 2.80 -12.02 15.13
N LEU A 148 2.79 -10.80 15.69
CA LEU A 148 2.62 -9.56 14.92
C LEU A 148 3.88 -9.16 14.15
N ALA A 149 5.07 -9.50 14.66
CA ALA A 149 6.37 -9.32 13.99
C ALA A 149 6.40 -9.99 12.60
N LEU A 150 6.08 -11.28 12.54
CA LEU A 150 6.03 -12.03 11.27
C LEU A 150 5.09 -11.42 10.23
N LYS A 151 3.99 -10.80 10.68
CA LYS A 151 2.99 -10.17 9.81
C LYS A 151 3.54 -8.97 9.06
N ASN A 152 4.33 -8.14 9.73
CA ASN A 152 4.89 -6.96 9.09
C ASN A 152 5.99 -7.37 8.08
N VAL A 153 6.76 -8.44 8.35
CA VAL A 153 7.74 -8.99 7.38
C VAL A 153 7.03 -9.53 6.16
N GLU A 154 5.95 -10.25 6.40
CA GLU A 154 5.11 -10.75 5.34
C GLU A 154 4.57 -9.60 4.48
N GLN A 155 3.97 -8.56 5.07
CA GLN A 155 3.45 -7.42 4.32
C GLN A 155 4.51 -6.71 3.47
N ASP A 156 5.66 -6.38 4.05
CA ASP A 156 6.77 -5.72 3.37
C ASP A 156 7.32 -6.56 2.21
N PHE A 157 7.56 -7.85 2.45
CA PHE A 157 8.06 -8.74 1.42
C PHE A 157 7.02 -9.01 0.31
N LEU A 158 5.73 -9.11 0.66
CA LEU A 158 4.66 -9.25 -0.31
C LEU A 158 4.51 -7.98 -1.18
N HIS A 159 4.68 -6.79 -0.61
CA HIS A 159 4.71 -5.55 -1.38
C HIS A 159 5.84 -5.56 -2.43
N LEU A 160 7.06 -5.97 -2.04
CA LEU A 160 8.15 -6.14 -3.00
C LEU A 160 7.77 -7.14 -4.10
N LEU A 161 7.24 -8.32 -3.74
CA LEU A 161 6.85 -9.34 -4.72
C LEU A 161 5.78 -8.85 -5.69
N HIS A 162 4.77 -8.13 -5.21
CA HIS A 162 3.73 -7.55 -6.05
C HIS A 162 4.32 -6.48 -6.98
N SER A 163 5.24 -5.65 -6.48
CA SER A 163 5.95 -4.65 -7.28
C SER A 163 6.72 -5.29 -8.45
N ILE A 164 7.39 -6.43 -8.24
CA ILE A 164 8.29 -7.01 -9.26
C ILE A 164 7.64 -8.08 -10.18
N THR A 165 6.59 -8.78 -9.77
CA THR A 165 6.11 -10.00 -10.46
C THR A 165 5.10 -9.78 -11.59
N ARG A 166 4.80 -8.54 -12.00
CA ARG A 166 3.82 -8.22 -13.06
C ARG A 166 2.39 -8.74 -12.84
N ARG A 167 2.08 -9.32 -11.67
CA ARG A 167 0.70 -9.42 -11.23
C ARG A 167 0.29 -8.01 -10.86
N ASP A 168 -0.54 -7.41 -11.69
CA ASP A 168 -1.48 -6.44 -11.16
C ASP A 168 -2.19 -7.17 -10.02
N ASP A 169 -2.43 -6.47 -8.92
CA ASP A 169 -3.25 -7.04 -7.87
C ASP A 169 -4.65 -7.26 -8.51
N ASP A 170 -4.87 -8.43 -9.10
CA ASP A 170 -6.19 -8.93 -9.50
C ASP A 170 -7.11 -9.03 -8.25
N THR A 171 -6.59 -8.70 -7.06
CA THR A 171 -7.38 -8.16 -5.97
C THR A 171 -7.97 -6.78 -6.31
N TYR A 172 -8.55 -6.60 -7.50
CA TYR A 172 -9.45 -5.53 -7.95
C TYR A 172 -9.03 -4.12 -7.52
N GLU A 173 -8.54 -3.36 -8.48
CA GLU A 173 -8.46 -1.91 -8.41
C GLU A 173 -9.89 -1.37 -8.36
N ALA A 174 -10.30 -0.84 -7.21
CA ALA A 174 -11.50 -0.03 -7.14
C ALA A 174 -11.31 1.11 -8.16
N GLN A 175 -12.03 1.06 -9.29
CA GLN A 175 -11.83 1.97 -10.44
C GLN A 175 -11.97 3.46 -10.06
N HIS A 176 -12.55 3.73 -8.88
CA HIS A 176 -12.81 5.06 -8.34
C HIS A 176 -12.30 5.25 -6.91
N SER A 177 -11.47 4.35 -6.36
CA SER A 177 -10.74 4.66 -5.12
C SER A 177 -9.59 5.59 -5.46
N LEU A 178 -9.41 6.67 -4.68
CA LEU A 178 -8.24 7.53 -4.87
C LEU A 178 -6.95 6.70 -4.74
N SER A 179 -6.90 5.72 -3.83
CA SER A 179 -5.72 4.90 -3.55
C SER A 179 -5.22 4.07 -4.74
N SER A 180 -6.07 3.72 -5.71
CA SER A 180 -5.68 2.95 -6.91
C SER A 180 -5.18 3.84 -8.05
N ARG A 181 -5.48 5.14 -8.02
CA ARG A 181 -5.02 6.07 -9.07
C ARG A 181 -3.57 6.48 -8.84
N PRO A 182 -2.75 6.63 -9.89
CA PRO A 182 -1.40 7.17 -9.78
C PRO A 182 -1.36 8.54 -9.08
N LEU A 183 -0.32 8.80 -8.28
CA LEU A 183 -0.24 10.03 -7.48
C LEU A 183 -0.18 11.28 -8.34
N GLU A 184 0.45 11.18 -9.51
CA GLU A 184 0.60 12.24 -10.50
C GLU A 184 -0.69 12.56 -11.27
N SER A 185 -1.71 11.70 -11.16
CA SER A 185 -3.04 11.95 -11.73
C SER A 185 -3.99 12.67 -10.76
N ARG A 186 -3.59 12.81 -9.48
CA ARG A 186 -4.38 13.45 -8.42
C ARG A 186 -3.98 14.92 -8.26
N HIS A 187 -4.85 15.71 -7.62
CA HIS A 187 -4.60 17.12 -7.34
C HIS A 187 -4.16 17.36 -5.89
N PHE A 188 -3.13 18.20 -5.74
CA PHE A 188 -2.45 18.59 -4.51
C PHE A 188 -2.05 17.37 -3.67
N THR A 189 -1.18 16.55 -4.25
CA THR A 189 -0.47 15.47 -3.54
C THR A 189 0.82 15.98 -2.91
N TYR A 190 1.23 15.36 -1.81
CA TYR A 190 2.39 15.79 -1.01
C TYR A 190 3.41 14.67 -0.82
N VAL A 191 4.67 15.06 -0.76
CA VAL A 191 5.81 14.16 -0.52
C VAL A 191 6.53 14.58 0.75
N LEU A 192 6.58 13.70 1.74
CA LEU A 192 7.39 13.90 2.92
C LEU A 192 8.87 13.74 2.56
N SER A 193 9.63 14.82 2.53
CA SER A 193 11.04 14.80 2.15
C SER A 193 11.93 14.60 3.38
N LEU A 194 12.67 13.49 3.42
CA LEU A 194 13.58 13.15 4.53
C LEU A 194 14.96 12.72 4.01
N PRO A 195 16.05 13.34 4.49
CA PRO A 195 17.39 12.89 4.17
C PRO A 195 17.68 11.52 4.78
N LEU A 196 18.43 10.68 4.06
CA LEU A 196 18.82 9.33 4.47
C LEU A 196 19.42 9.28 5.88
N SER A 197 20.23 10.28 6.24
CA SER A 197 20.91 10.39 7.54
C SER A 197 19.97 10.54 8.73
N THR A 198 18.75 11.03 8.50
CA THR A 198 17.77 11.30 9.56
C THR A 198 16.83 10.12 9.83
N LEU A 199 16.70 9.21 8.87
CA LEU A 199 15.68 8.15 8.88
C LEU A 199 15.78 7.25 10.11
N ALA A 200 16.98 6.84 10.51
CA ALA A 200 17.17 5.96 11.66
C ALA A 200 16.61 6.53 12.98
N GLN A 201 16.53 7.87 13.11
CA GLN A 201 16.05 8.54 14.32
C GLN A 201 14.53 8.77 14.30
N ILE A 202 13.95 8.96 13.11
CA ILE A 202 12.55 9.42 12.97
C ILE A 202 11.61 8.26 12.63
N VAL A 203 12.05 7.30 11.80
CA VAL A 203 11.17 6.31 11.16
C VAL A 203 10.40 5.43 12.17
N CYS A 204 10.98 5.14 13.33
CA CYS A 204 10.31 4.38 14.39
C CYS A 204 9.14 5.15 15.04
N GLU A 205 9.20 6.48 15.10
CA GLU A 205 8.12 7.29 15.66
C GLU A 205 6.93 7.42 14.71
N PHE A 206 7.15 7.24 13.41
CA PHE A 206 6.07 7.17 12.42
C PHE A 206 5.31 5.85 12.42
N ARG A 207 5.76 4.86 13.19
CA ARG A 207 5.13 3.55 13.22
C ARG A 207 3.71 3.63 13.78
N GLY A 208 2.73 3.38 12.93
CA GLY A 208 1.31 3.41 13.31
C GLY A 208 0.72 4.81 13.39
N VAL A 209 1.46 5.83 12.96
CA VAL A 209 0.94 7.17 12.73
C VAL A 209 0.32 7.21 11.33
N ASP A 210 -0.91 7.70 11.23
CA ASP A 210 -1.53 7.97 9.93
C ASP A 210 -0.86 9.22 9.34
N MET A 211 -0.15 9.05 8.23
CA MET A 211 0.61 10.10 7.58
C MET A 211 -0.31 10.96 6.70
N GLU A 212 -0.17 12.29 6.76
CA GLU A 212 -0.93 13.20 5.90
C GLU A 212 -0.36 13.29 4.47
N ALA A 213 0.91 12.92 4.27
CA ALA A 213 1.57 12.92 2.97
C ALA A 213 1.20 11.68 2.14
N ASP A 214 1.22 11.82 0.81
CA ASP A 214 0.87 10.74 -0.12
C ASP A 214 2.06 9.83 -0.47
N ALA A 215 3.28 10.32 -0.30
CA ALA A 215 4.53 9.59 -0.53
C ALA A 215 5.65 10.08 0.39
N ILE A 216 6.75 9.34 0.45
CA ILE A 216 7.98 9.72 1.14
C ILE A 216 9.15 9.78 0.15
N GLU A 217 9.89 10.89 0.15
CA GLU A 217 11.14 11.02 -0.60
C GLU A 217 12.32 10.80 0.33
N ILE A 218 13.14 9.81 -0.02
CA ILE A 218 14.42 9.55 0.63
C ILE A 218 15.49 10.25 -0.18
N THR A 219 16.05 11.32 0.36
CA THR A 219 17.11 12.10 -0.28
C THR A 219 18.49 11.60 0.15
N ILE A 220 19.32 11.21 -0.82
CA ILE A 220 20.63 10.59 -0.59
C ILE A 220 21.74 11.59 -0.97
N PRO A 221 22.47 12.14 0.03
CA PRO A 221 23.57 13.07 -0.23
C PRO A 221 24.87 12.29 -0.54
N ILE A 222 25.32 12.29 -1.80
CA ILE A 222 26.57 11.60 -2.19
C ILE A 222 27.78 12.18 -1.42
N SER A 223 27.91 13.50 -1.43
CA SER A 223 29.00 14.24 -0.76
C SER A 223 29.05 13.99 0.77
N GLY A 224 27.90 13.74 1.41
CA GLY A 224 27.80 13.46 2.84
C GLY A 224 28.22 12.04 3.22
N LEU A 225 27.98 11.07 2.34
CA LEU A 225 28.28 9.65 2.59
C LEU A 225 29.78 9.34 2.63
N ARG A 226 30.61 10.14 1.93
CA ARG A 226 32.07 9.96 1.86
C ARG A 226 32.86 10.85 2.82
N ARG A 227 32.30 11.95 3.34
CA ARG A 227 32.94 12.81 4.36
C ARG A 227 32.97 12.10 5.72
N GLY A 228 33.78 11.05 5.84
CA GLY A 228 33.94 10.33 7.09
C GLY A 228 34.93 9.18 7.07
N MET A 229 35.03 8.40 6.00
CA MET A 229 35.93 7.23 5.90
C MET A 229 36.18 6.85 4.43
N SER A 230 37.25 6.08 4.15
CA SER A 230 37.43 5.32 2.91
C SER A 230 36.39 4.19 2.84
N VAL A 231 35.12 4.54 2.71
CA VAL A 231 34.00 3.59 2.66
C VAL A 231 33.89 3.04 1.25
N SER A 232 33.84 1.71 1.11
CA SER A 232 33.57 1.06 -0.18
C SER A 232 32.11 1.23 -0.57
N ASP A 233 31.80 1.34 -1.86
CA ASP A 233 30.44 1.51 -2.40
C ASP A 233 29.45 0.46 -1.87
N GLU A 234 29.93 -0.75 -1.59
CA GLU A 234 29.13 -1.84 -1.02
C GLU A 234 28.56 -1.54 0.37
N VAL A 235 29.30 -0.81 1.21
CA VAL A 235 28.84 -0.43 2.55
C VAL A 235 27.79 0.67 2.45
N ILE A 236 27.92 1.55 1.46
CA ILE A 236 26.91 2.57 1.15
C ILE A 236 25.62 1.88 0.67
N ALA A 237 25.73 0.92 -0.26
CA ALA A 237 24.61 0.13 -0.74
C ALA A 237 23.91 -0.65 0.39
N ASP A 238 24.66 -1.32 1.27
CA ASP A 238 24.10 -2.00 2.44
C ASP A 238 23.35 -1.03 3.37
N HIS A 239 23.92 0.15 3.60
CA HIS A 239 23.30 1.18 4.42
C HIS A 239 22.00 1.70 3.82
N ILE A 240 21.99 2.04 2.52
CA ILE A 240 20.80 2.48 1.79
C ILE A 240 19.73 1.39 1.83
N SER A 241 20.07 0.14 1.50
CA SER A 241 19.15 -1.01 1.53
C SER A 241 18.47 -1.16 2.88
N ARG A 242 19.23 -1.02 3.97
CA ARG A 242 18.72 -1.09 5.33
C ARG A 242 17.79 0.08 5.67
N GLN A 243 18.14 1.32 5.30
CA GLN A 243 17.29 2.49 5.58
C GLN A 243 15.99 2.48 4.77
N VAL A 244 16.04 2.12 3.49
CA VAL A 244 14.83 1.98 2.66
C VAL A 244 13.90 0.91 3.22
N SER A 245 14.46 -0.21 3.69
CA SER A 245 13.66 -1.28 4.33
C SER A 245 13.07 -0.82 5.67
N LEU A 246 13.77 0.04 6.44
CA LEU A 246 13.22 0.63 7.67
C LEU A 246 12.01 1.50 7.34
N VAL A 247 12.09 2.29 6.27
CA VAL A 247 10.99 3.12 5.79
C VAL A 247 9.81 2.25 5.38
N ARG A 248 9.98 1.27 4.48
CA ARG A 248 8.89 0.37 4.04
C ARG A 248 8.19 -0.33 5.21
N ARG A 249 8.97 -0.66 6.24
CA ARG A 249 8.47 -1.36 7.42
C ARG A 249 7.61 -0.50 8.35
N ASN A 250 7.92 0.79 8.48
CA ASN A 250 7.25 1.65 9.45
C ASN A 250 6.33 2.68 8.81
N ILE A 251 6.60 3.07 7.56
CA ILE A 251 5.88 4.09 6.79
C ILE A 251 5.26 3.41 5.58
N ARG A 252 3.92 3.36 5.55
CA ARG A 252 3.14 2.67 4.50
C ARG A 252 2.85 3.59 3.31
N LEU A 253 3.85 4.36 2.88
CA LEU A 253 3.75 5.27 1.76
C LEU A 253 4.64 4.81 0.59
N PRO A 254 4.25 5.08 -0.66
CA PRO A 254 5.14 4.99 -1.82
C PRO A 254 6.45 5.75 -1.58
N ILE A 255 7.56 5.16 -2.00
CA ILE A 255 8.91 5.70 -1.85
C ILE A 255 9.36 6.36 -3.15
N LEU A 256 9.79 7.61 -3.05
CA LEU A 256 10.59 8.31 -4.04
C LEU A 256 12.06 8.17 -3.63
N TYR A 257 12.85 7.50 -4.46
CA TYR A 257 14.29 7.36 -4.29
C TYR A 257 15.00 8.49 -5.04
N SER A 258 15.63 9.41 -4.29
CA SER A 258 16.23 10.63 -4.85
C SER A 258 17.68 10.76 -4.39
N ILE A 259 18.57 11.10 -5.33
CA ILE A 259 19.98 11.30 -5.06
C ILE A 259 20.32 12.76 -5.37
N GLU A 260 20.96 13.44 -4.43
CA GLU A 260 21.44 14.82 -4.64
C GLU A 260 22.58 14.80 -5.65
N PHE A 261 22.34 15.42 -6.80
CA PHE A 261 23.31 15.57 -7.88
C PHE A 261 23.85 16.99 -7.95
N ASP A 262 25.15 17.11 -8.17
CA ASP A 262 25.85 18.35 -8.47
C ASP A 262 26.88 18.08 -9.59
N ASP A 263 27.31 19.13 -10.28
CA ASP A 263 28.17 19.01 -11.47
C ASP A 263 29.59 18.49 -11.12
N THR A 264 29.92 18.31 -9.83
CA THR A 264 31.21 17.77 -9.36
C THR A 264 31.17 16.25 -9.14
N ILE A 265 29.98 15.66 -9.10
CA ILE A 265 29.78 14.22 -8.87
C ILE A 265 30.06 13.43 -10.16
N ASP A 266 30.81 12.34 -10.01
CA ASP A 266 31.04 11.40 -11.11
C ASP A 266 29.72 10.72 -11.51
N GLN A 267 29.39 10.77 -12.80
CA GLN A 267 28.18 10.13 -13.31
C GLN A 267 28.23 8.61 -13.13
N ASP A 268 29.40 7.97 -13.14
CA ASP A 268 29.50 6.52 -12.90
C ASP A 268 29.07 6.13 -11.49
N GLU A 269 29.50 6.90 -10.49
CA GLU A 269 29.04 6.77 -9.11
C GLU A 269 27.54 7.03 -8.99
N TYR A 270 27.05 8.11 -9.59
CA TYR A 270 25.64 8.50 -9.55
C TYR A 270 24.73 7.40 -10.12
N PHE A 271 25.01 6.91 -11.33
CA PHE A 271 24.23 5.84 -11.94
C PHE A 271 24.40 4.50 -11.21
N GLY A 272 25.56 4.23 -10.61
CA GLY A 272 25.74 3.07 -9.74
C GLY A 272 24.72 3.04 -8.59
N LEU A 273 24.49 4.20 -7.95
CA LEU A 273 23.49 4.34 -6.89
C LEU A 273 22.04 4.34 -7.43
N LEU A 274 21.78 4.81 -8.64
CA LEU A 274 20.47 4.70 -9.28
C LEU A 274 20.12 3.24 -9.60
N TYR A 275 21.06 2.49 -10.19
CA TYR A 275 20.89 1.05 -10.42
C TYR A 275 20.75 0.29 -9.10
N HIS A 276 21.45 0.71 -8.04
CA HIS A 276 21.20 0.18 -6.70
C HIS A 276 19.75 0.46 -6.24
N GLY A 277 19.27 1.70 -6.41
CA GLY A 277 17.90 2.10 -6.09
C GLY A 277 16.85 1.24 -6.78
N LEU A 278 17.00 0.96 -8.09
CA LEU A 278 16.07 0.10 -8.84
C LEU A 278 15.92 -1.31 -8.23
N ARG A 279 16.97 -1.84 -7.61
CA ARG A 279 16.96 -3.17 -6.97
C ARG A 279 16.12 -3.21 -5.70
N LEU A 280 15.86 -2.05 -5.10
CA LEU A 280 14.98 -1.87 -3.94
C LEU A 280 13.50 -1.64 -4.36
N ALA A 281 13.25 -1.65 -5.68
CA ALA A 281 11.95 -1.50 -6.33
C ALA A 281 11.09 -0.34 -5.77
N PRO A 282 11.64 0.89 -5.63
CA PRO A 282 10.86 2.05 -5.19
C PRO A 282 9.74 2.32 -6.20
N GLU A 283 8.65 2.92 -5.74
CA GLU A 283 7.54 3.29 -6.60
C GLU A 283 7.96 4.40 -7.58
N TYR A 284 8.88 5.28 -7.15
CA TYR A 284 9.47 6.32 -7.98
C TYR A 284 10.99 6.41 -7.77
N LEU A 285 11.72 6.76 -8.82
CA LEU A 285 13.15 7.03 -8.79
C LEU A 285 13.44 8.31 -9.57
N CYS A 286 14.22 9.21 -8.96
CA CYS A 286 14.56 10.50 -9.56
C CYS A 286 15.91 10.41 -10.30
N VAL A 287 15.97 10.95 -11.51
CA VAL A 287 17.20 11.05 -12.32
C VAL A 287 17.40 12.48 -12.79
N ASP A 288 18.60 13.03 -12.60
CA ASP A 288 18.92 14.39 -13.02
C ASP A 288 19.10 14.47 -14.55
N LEU A 289 18.40 15.42 -15.18
CA LEU A 289 18.43 15.64 -16.63
C LEU A 289 19.75 16.26 -17.11
N LYS A 290 20.63 16.75 -16.24
CA LYS A 290 21.98 17.21 -16.64
C LYS A 290 22.86 16.04 -17.09
N CYS A 291 22.54 14.81 -16.69
CA CYS A 291 23.28 13.61 -17.07
C CYS A 291 23.13 13.26 -18.57
N ASP A 292 23.99 12.34 -19.02
CA ASP A 292 24.06 11.92 -20.42
C ASP A 292 22.78 11.17 -20.88
N THR A 293 22.29 11.51 -22.06
CA THR A 293 21.06 10.94 -22.65
C THR A 293 21.11 9.42 -22.76
N GLU A 294 22.22 8.84 -23.22
CA GLU A 294 22.35 7.38 -23.39
C GLU A 294 22.21 6.63 -22.06
N ARG A 295 22.79 7.20 -20.99
CA ARG A 295 22.74 6.59 -19.65
C ARG A 295 21.34 6.63 -19.07
N ILE A 296 20.61 7.75 -19.24
CA ILE A 296 19.21 7.87 -18.81
C ILE A 296 18.34 6.87 -19.58
N GLN A 297 18.53 6.73 -20.89
CA GLN A 297 17.79 5.74 -21.70
C GLN A 297 18.07 4.30 -21.25
N GLN A 298 19.31 3.97 -20.93
CA GLN A 298 19.67 2.66 -20.36
C GLN A 298 18.95 2.43 -19.02
N LEU A 299 19.00 3.40 -18.10
CA LEU A 299 18.31 3.33 -16.81
C LEU A 299 16.80 3.08 -16.98
N ILE A 300 16.16 3.80 -17.92
CA ILE A 300 14.74 3.66 -18.23
C ILE A 300 14.44 2.26 -18.79
N ALA A 301 15.33 1.68 -19.58
CA ALA A 301 15.18 0.29 -20.05
C ALA A 301 15.21 -0.74 -18.90
N PHE A 302 15.91 -0.44 -17.81
CA PHE A 302 16.00 -1.30 -16.62
C PHE A 302 14.99 -0.97 -15.51
N LYS A 303 14.19 0.09 -15.64
CA LYS A 303 13.34 0.61 -14.55
C LYS A 303 12.27 -0.36 -14.04
N GLY A 304 11.89 -1.35 -14.85
CA GLY A 304 10.80 -2.26 -14.50
C GLY A 304 9.47 -1.54 -14.31
N ARG A 305 8.89 -1.63 -13.11
CA ARG A 305 7.66 -0.92 -12.69
C ARG A 305 7.93 0.40 -11.96
N THR A 306 9.16 0.69 -11.58
CA THR A 306 9.53 1.96 -10.96
C THR A 306 9.30 3.10 -11.96
N LYS A 307 8.57 4.13 -11.53
CA LYS A 307 8.38 5.34 -12.33
C LYS A 307 9.60 6.24 -12.20
N VAL A 308 10.05 6.79 -13.32
CA VAL A 308 11.22 7.66 -13.37
C VAL A 308 10.77 9.12 -13.41
N ILE A 309 11.17 9.89 -12.40
CA ILE A 309 11.00 11.33 -12.33
C ILE A 309 12.26 11.98 -12.89
N ALA A 310 12.11 12.78 -13.94
CA ALA A 310 13.18 13.55 -14.53
C ALA A 310 13.37 14.87 -13.76
N ASP A 311 14.40 14.93 -12.93
CA ASP A 311 14.73 16.07 -12.11
C ASP A 311 15.59 17.08 -12.88
N TYR A 312 15.32 18.37 -12.66
CA TYR A 312 16.17 19.44 -13.17
C TYR A 312 16.20 20.60 -12.18
N ALA A 313 17.33 20.73 -11.48
CA ALA A 313 17.66 21.88 -10.65
C ALA A 313 18.31 22.98 -11.50
N VAL A 314 17.71 24.17 -11.45
CA VAL A 314 18.17 25.32 -12.22
C VAL A 314 19.37 25.96 -11.53
N SER A 315 20.51 26.01 -12.21
CA SER A 315 21.75 26.55 -11.64
C SER A 315 21.79 28.08 -11.57
N ASN A 316 21.24 28.80 -12.56
CA ASN A 316 21.26 30.27 -12.62
C ASN A 316 19.87 30.83 -12.98
N PRO A 317 19.01 31.08 -11.98
CA PRO A 317 17.64 31.56 -12.21
C PRO A 317 17.54 32.98 -12.78
N GLU A 318 18.58 33.81 -12.62
CA GLU A 318 18.57 35.21 -13.08
C GLU A 318 18.69 35.32 -14.60
N ASP A 319 19.54 34.49 -15.21
CA ASP A 319 19.78 34.49 -16.66
C ASP A 319 18.84 33.54 -17.43
N ASP A 320 18.40 32.47 -16.77
CA ASP A 320 17.56 31.41 -17.37
C ASP A 320 16.38 31.11 -16.45
N GLY A 321 15.42 32.04 -16.33
CA GLY A 321 14.22 31.89 -15.50
C GLY A 321 13.09 31.03 -16.12
N TRP A 322 11.90 31.07 -15.52
CA TRP A 322 10.74 30.26 -15.97
C TRP A 322 10.22 30.58 -17.38
N ASP A 323 10.41 31.83 -17.83
CA ASP A 323 9.97 32.28 -19.15
C ASP A 323 10.92 31.84 -20.28
N SER A 324 12.08 31.29 -19.93
CA SER A 324 13.08 30.85 -20.90
C SER A 324 12.58 29.71 -21.79
N PRO A 325 12.90 29.73 -23.11
CA PRO A 325 12.67 28.59 -24.00
C PRO A 325 13.35 27.30 -23.52
N THR A 326 14.46 27.42 -22.78
CA THR A 326 15.20 26.28 -22.21
C THR A 326 14.28 25.41 -21.36
N ARG A 327 13.39 26.01 -20.56
CA ARG A 327 12.47 25.26 -19.68
C ARG A 327 11.53 24.35 -20.46
N TRP A 328 11.05 24.82 -21.60
CA TRP A 328 10.22 24.00 -22.48
C TRP A 328 11.02 22.82 -23.06
N SER A 329 12.25 23.08 -23.52
CA SER A 329 13.11 22.01 -24.06
C SER A 329 13.47 20.95 -23.02
N ILE A 330 13.59 21.32 -21.73
CA ILE A 330 13.85 20.36 -20.65
C ILE A 330 12.66 19.41 -20.46
N VAL A 331 11.43 19.93 -20.52
CA VAL A 331 10.22 19.09 -20.45
C VAL A 331 10.11 18.19 -21.68
N GLN A 332 10.35 18.74 -22.88
CA GLN A 332 10.38 17.93 -24.12
C GLN A 332 11.45 16.84 -24.05
N ARG A 333 12.62 17.16 -23.48
CA ARG A 333 13.70 16.18 -23.27
C ARG A 333 13.25 15.06 -22.35
N ALA A 334 12.69 15.37 -21.17
CA ALA A 334 12.16 14.35 -20.24
C ALA A 334 11.18 13.39 -20.93
N GLN A 335 10.23 13.94 -21.70
CA GLN A 335 9.28 13.13 -22.46
C GLN A 335 9.96 12.29 -23.54
N SER A 336 10.90 12.86 -24.30
CA SER A 336 11.61 12.15 -25.37
C SER A 336 12.47 11.00 -24.86
N LEU A 337 12.97 11.09 -23.62
CA LEU A 337 13.73 10.02 -22.97
C LEU A 337 12.83 8.89 -22.46
N GLY A 338 11.51 9.11 -22.34
CA GLY A 338 10.58 8.13 -21.79
C GLY A 338 10.45 8.18 -20.26
N CYS A 339 10.75 9.32 -19.64
CA CYS A 339 10.48 9.56 -18.22
C CYS A 339 8.96 9.66 -17.98
N ASP A 340 8.51 9.27 -16.79
CA ASP A 340 7.08 9.23 -16.47
C ASP A 340 6.55 10.57 -15.95
N VAL A 341 7.41 11.37 -15.31
CA VAL A 341 7.11 12.69 -14.74
C VAL A 341 8.32 13.61 -14.93
N ALA A 342 8.12 14.91 -15.13
CA ALA A 342 9.19 15.91 -15.09
C ALA A 342 9.08 16.79 -13.85
N ARG A 343 10.18 16.97 -13.11
CA ARG A 343 10.27 17.84 -11.93
C ARG A 343 11.32 18.92 -12.15
N ILE A 344 10.89 20.17 -12.19
CA ILE A 344 11.76 21.33 -12.40
C ILE A 344 11.66 22.24 -11.18
N TYR A 345 12.79 22.69 -10.65
CA TYR A 345 12.79 23.62 -9.53
C TYR A 345 13.97 24.58 -9.56
N GLN A 346 13.76 25.79 -9.04
CA GLN A 346 14.77 26.84 -8.96
C GLN A 346 14.65 27.64 -7.67
N GLU A 347 15.72 28.27 -7.20
CA GLU A 347 15.60 29.21 -6.09
C GLU A 347 14.87 30.49 -6.53
N ALA A 348 13.92 30.96 -5.71
CA ALA A 348 13.25 32.23 -5.98
C ALA A 348 14.14 33.40 -5.55
N THR A 349 14.49 34.26 -6.50
CA THR A 349 15.18 35.54 -6.25
C THR A 349 14.16 36.66 -6.02
N SER A 350 12.95 36.53 -6.55
CA SER A 350 11.87 37.50 -6.43
C SER A 350 10.50 36.84 -6.17
N LEU A 351 9.51 37.64 -5.75
CA LEU A 351 8.13 37.16 -5.67
C LEU A 351 7.52 36.89 -7.06
N ALA A 352 8.00 37.58 -8.11
CA ALA A 352 7.51 37.43 -9.47
C ALA A 352 7.72 36.00 -10.01
N ASP A 353 8.82 35.36 -9.58
CA ASP A 353 9.18 33.99 -9.98
C ASP A 353 8.09 32.97 -9.64
N ASN A 354 7.32 33.21 -8.57
CA ASN A 354 6.22 32.34 -8.17
C ASN A 354 5.02 32.43 -9.13
N PHE A 355 4.80 33.58 -9.75
CA PHE A 355 3.77 33.72 -10.78
C PHE A 355 4.27 33.18 -12.12
N ALA A 356 5.55 33.38 -12.42
CA ALA A 356 6.18 32.88 -13.63
C ALA A 356 6.13 31.34 -13.72
N VAL A 357 6.41 30.62 -12.63
CA VAL A 357 6.28 29.15 -12.60
C VAL A 357 4.83 28.69 -12.81
N GLN A 358 3.84 29.39 -12.25
CA GLN A 358 2.42 29.04 -12.45
C GLN A 358 2.00 29.25 -13.91
N TYR A 359 2.45 30.34 -14.53
CA TYR A 359 2.25 30.59 -15.95
C TYR A 359 2.92 29.52 -16.82
N PHE A 360 4.16 29.12 -16.48
CA PHE A 360 4.87 28.04 -17.14
C PHE A 360 4.07 26.73 -17.08
N VAL A 361 3.64 26.31 -15.89
CA VAL A 361 2.84 25.08 -15.70
C VAL A 361 1.54 25.13 -16.50
N HIS A 362 0.83 26.28 -16.49
CA HIS A 362 -0.38 26.45 -17.27
C HIS A 362 -0.12 26.31 -18.78
N ARG A 363 0.96 26.93 -19.28
CA ARG A 363 1.37 26.84 -20.69
C ARG A 363 1.66 25.40 -21.10
N VAL A 364 2.35 24.64 -20.25
CA VAL A 364 2.64 23.23 -20.57
C VAL A 364 1.37 22.37 -20.51
N LYS A 365 0.52 22.53 -19.49
CA LYS A 365 -0.76 21.80 -19.39
C LYS A 365 -1.72 22.11 -20.54
N SER A 366 -1.64 23.31 -21.11
CA SER A 366 -2.46 23.71 -22.26
C SER A 366 -1.90 23.21 -23.59
N SER A 367 -0.68 22.68 -23.59
CA SER A 367 -0.05 22.10 -24.77
C SER A 367 -0.67 20.76 -25.15
N ARG A 368 -0.72 20.47 -26.44
CA ARG A 368 -1.02 19.12 -26.94
C ARG A 368 0.23 18.26 -27.14
N GLU A 369 1.42 18.87 -27.09
CA GLU A 369 2.69 18.18 -27.34
C GLU A 369 3.20 17.44 -26.10
N ILE A 370 2.94 17.98 -24.91
CA ILE A 370 3.42 17.41 -23.65
C ILE A 370 2.29 16.61 -23.01
N THR A 371 2.54 15.32 -22.80
CA THR A 371 1.59 14.38 -22.18
C THR A 371 2.01 13.95 -20.79
N ILE A 372 3.29 14.11 -20.43
CA ILE A 372 3.78 13.72 -19.10
C ILE A 372 3.38 14.77 -18.04
N PRO A 373 3.05 14.34 -16.80
CA PRO A 373 2.82 15.25 -15.69
C PRO A 373 4.07 16.06 -15.30
N ILE A 374 3.85 17.26 -14.77
CA ILE A 374 4.91 18.20 -14.41
C ILE A 374 4.76 18.68 -12.98
N ILE A 375 5.86 18.62 -12.26
CA ILE A 375 6.07 19.19 -10.93
C ILE A 375 6.97 20.41 -11.14
N ALA A 376 6.49 21.59 -10.77
CA ALA A 376 7.30 22.81 -10.93
C ALA A 376 7.04 23.79 -9.80
N TYR A 377 8.11 24.19 -9.12
CA TYR A 377 8.05 25.11 -7.98
C TYR A 377 9.38 25.81 -7.74
N ASN A 378 9.33 26.87 -6.95
CA ASN A 378 10.52 27.56 -6.47
C ASN A 378 10.91 27.10 -5.05
N THR A 379 12.22 27.01 -4.80
CA THR A 379 12.81 26.74 -3.49
C THR A 379 13.11 28.06 -2.76
N GLY A 380 13.67 27.96 -1.56
CA GLY A 380 13.96 29.11 -0.71
C GLY A 380 12.73 29.70 0.00
N HIS A 381 12.98 30.73 0.81
CA HIS A 381 11.94 31.37 1.62
C HIS A 381 10.88 32.09 0.76
N LEU A 382 11.34 32.76 -0.31
CA LEU A 382 10.49 33.46 -1.28
C LEU A 382 9.69 32.50 -2.15
N GLY A 383 10.19 31.27 -2.37
CA GLY A 383 9.55 30.26 -3.21
C GLY A 383 8.39 29.49 -2.56
N ARG A 384 8.14 29.69 -1.26
CA ARG A 384 7.11 28.96 -0.50
C ARG A 384 5.72 29.00 -1.13
N MET A 385 5.35 30.14 -1.73
CA MET A 385 4.05 30.29 -2.40
C MET A 385 3.92 29.29 -3.55
N SER A 386 4.86 29.27 -4.50
CA SER A 386 4.77 28.33 -5.63
C SER A 386 4.73 26.85 -5.20
N ARG A 387 5.43 26.47 -4.12
CA ARG A 387 5.35 25.10 -3.55
C ARG A 387 3.98 24.75 -3.00
N CYS A 388 3.33 25.67 -2.28
CA CYS A 388 1.98 25.43 -1.76
C CYS A 388 0.96 25.26 -2.90
N PHE A 389 1.14 25.99 -4.01
CA PHE A 389 0.24 25.96 -5.16
C PHE A 389 0.58 24.87 -6.19
N ASN A 390 1.75 24.23 -6.07
CA ASN A 390 2.08 23.09 -6.90
C ASN A 390 1.11 21.92 -6.62
N SER A 391 0.57 21.33 -7.69
CA SER A 391 -0.54 20.38 -7.59
C SER A 391 -0.10 18.92 -7.50
N ILE A 392 1.17 18.59 -7.76
CA ILE A 392 1.62 17.20 -7.86
C ILE A 392 2.88 17.03 -7.03
N LEU A 393 2.85 16.10 -6.07
CA LEU A 393 4.01 15.67 -5.29
C LEU A 393 4.81 16.84 -4.68
N SER A 394 4.10 17.80 -4.08
CA SER A 394 4.71 18.96 -3.43
C SER A 394 5.54 18.54 -2.21
N PRO A 395 6.82 18.93 -2.12
CA PRO A 395 7.67 18.54 -1.00
C PRO A 395 7.24 19.24 0.29
N VAL A 396 7.08 18.45 1.35
CA VAL A 396 6.67 18.89 2.68
C VAL A 396 7.54 18.26 3.76
N THR A 397 7.46 18.82 4.98
CA THR A 397 8.00 18.22 6.20
C THR A 397 6.88 17.81 7.15
N HIS A 398 7.24 17.19 8.27
CA HIS A 398 6.32 16.75 9.31
C HIS A 398 6.68 17.40 10.66
N PRO A 399 5.70 17.75 11.52
CA PRO A 399 5.98 18.30 12.85
C PRO A 399 6.96 17.47 13.68
N LEU A 400 6.80 16.14 13.71
CA LEU A 400 7.74 15.23 14.40
C LEU A 400 9.17 15.30 13.84
N ALA A 401 9.36 15.52 12.54
CA ALA A 401 10.71 15.66 11.98
C ALA A 401 11.37 16.95 12.48
N ARG A 402 10.61 18.05 12.59
CA ARG A 402 11.07 19.32 13.18
C ARG A 402 11.45 19.18 14.65
N GLU A 403 10.71 18.37 15.40
CA GLU A 403 10.96 18.12 16.83
C GLU A 403 12.17 17.20 17.06
N LEU A 404 12.23 16.07 16.36
CA LEU A 404 13.23 15.02 16.61
C LEU A 404 14.58 15.32 15.98
N VAL A 405 14.60 16.02 14.84
CA VAL A 405 15.83 16.37 14.12
C VAL A 405 15.78 17.84 13.69
N PRO A 406 16.03 18.79 14.62
CA PRO A 406 15.89 20.23 14.36
C PRO A 406 16.77 20.75 13.21
N ASP A 407 17.95 20.15 13.03
CA ASP A 407 18.92 20.54 12.00
C ASP A 407 18.62 19.95 10.61
N CYS A 408 17.50 19.23 10.45
CA CYS A 408 17.13 18.62 9.17
C CYS A 408 16.83 19.72 8.12
N PRO A 409 17.49 19.69 6.93
CA PRO A 409 17.23 20.66 5.85
C PRO A 409 15.76 20.78 5.46
N SER A 410 15.03 19.65 5.50
CA SER A 410 13.60 19.58 5.22
C SER A 410 12.75 20.41 6.19
N ASN A 411 13.24 20.82 7.35
CA ASN A 411 12.47 21.62 8.31
C ASN A 411 12.09 23.01 7.78
N SER A 412 12.80 23.50 6.75
CA SER A 412 12.46 24.71 6.01
C SER A 412 11.23 24.58 5.10
N LEU A 413 10.79 23.34 4.82
CA LEU A 413 9.58 23.04 4.05
C LEU A 413 8.33 23.32 4.90
N SER A 414 7.21 23.56 4.24
CA SER A 414 5.90 23.62 4.89
C SER A 414 5.41 22.22 5.29
N THR A 415 4.60 22.11 6.34
CA THR A 415 3.83 20.88 6.61
C THR A 415 2.63 20.77 5.66
N VAL A 416 2.02 19.58 5.58
CA VAL A 416 0.76 19.39 4.82
C VAL A 416 -0.33 20.36 5.33
N GLN A 417 -0.47 20.48 6.65
CA GLN A 417 -1.42 21.39 7.28
C GLN A 417 -1.17 22.85 6.89
N GLU A 418 0.08 23.31 6.94
CA GLU A 418 0.47 24.66 6.54
C GLU A 418 0.17 24.92 5.05
N ALA A 419 0.47 23.95 4.18
CA ALA A 419 0.23 24.04 2.75
C ALA A 419 -1.28 24.09 2.42
N GLN A 420 -2.10 23.24 3.03
CA GLN A 420 -3.55 23.26 2.85
C GLN A 420 -4.16 24.57 3.36
N ASN A 421 -3.77 25.02 4.56
CA ASN A 421 -4.23 26.29 5.11
C ASN A 421 -3.92 27.45 4.14
N ALA A 422 -2.73 27.48 3.53
CA ALA A 422 -2.37 28.50 2.55
C ALA A 422 -3.25 28.44 1.29
N ILE A 423 -3.54 27.23 0.78
CA ILE A 423 -4.42 27.04 -0.38
C ILE A 423 -5.83 27.56 -0.09
N PHE A 424 -6.44 27.20 1.04
CA PHE A 424 -7.77 27.69 1.42
C PHE A 424 -7.78 29.19 1.69
N SER A 425 -6.78 29.71 2.39
CA SER A 425 -6.66 31.15 2.67
C SER A 425 -6.44 31.99 1.41
N SER A 426 -5.98 31.36 0.32
CA SER A 426 -5.83 32.00 -0.99
C SER A 426 -7.09 32.00 -1.85
N PHE A 427 -8.19 31.41 -1.36
CA PHE A 427 -9.46 31.24 -2.10
C PHE A 427 -9.32 30.38 -3.37
N LEU A 428 -8.27 29.55 -3.46
CA LEU A 428 -8.12 28.58 -4.55
C LEU A 428 -9.05 27.37 -4.36
N LEU A 429 -9.32 27.03 -3.10
CA LEU A 429 -10.28 26.03 -2.65
C LEU A 429 -11.26 26.69 -1.66
N ASP A 430 -12.49 26.20 -1.64
CA ASP A 430 -13.60 26.75 -0.86
C ASP A 430 -13.91 25.93 0.38
N GLU A 431 -14.31 26.60 1.46
CA GLU A 431 -14.93 25.93 2.60
C GLU A 431 -16.24 25.27 2.16
N GLN A 432 -16.37 23.98 2.45
CA GLN A 432 -17.59 23.20 2.28
C GLN A 432 -18.03 22.61 3.62
N TYR A 433 -19.30 22.20 3.66
CA TYR A 433 -19.81 21.43 4.77
C TYR A 433 -20.31 20.06 4.32
N PHE A 434 -20.16 19.12 5.24
CA PHE A 434 -20.50 17.71 5.12
C PHE A 434 -21.35 17.31 6.31
N GLY A 435 -21.89 16.09 6.30
CA GLY A 435 -22.50 15.57 7.51
C GLY A 435 -22.94 14.12 7.44
N ILE A 436 -23.47 13.65 8.55
CA ILE A 436 -24.11 12.34 8.63
C ILE A 436 -25.63 12.52 8.51
N TYR A 437 -26.24 11.80 7.57
CA TYR A 437 -27.65 11.88 7.25
C TYR A 437 -28.38 10.57 7.58
N GLY A 438 -29.45 10.65 8.37
CA GLY A 438 -30.27 9.52 8.78
C GLY A 438 -31.28 9.89 9.85
N ASN A 439 -32.13 8.93 10.25
CA ASN A 439 -33.16 9.16 11.27
C ASN A 439 -32.71 8.79 12.70
N SER A 440 -31.47 8.33 12.86
CA SER A 440 -30.89 7.91 14.14
C SER A 440 -29.42 8.34 14.26
N THR A 441 -29.13 9.62 14.01
CA THR A 441 -27.76 10.17 13.90
C THR A 441 -27.30 10.99 15.10
N SER A 442 -28.19 11.28 16.06
CA SER A 442 -27.94 12.23 17.16
C SER A 442 -26.77 11.88 18.08
N GLN A 443 -26.41 10.60 18.20
CA GLN A 443 -25.28 10.12 19.00
C GLN A 443 -24.07 9.70 18.15
N SER A 444 -24.05 10.03 16.85
CA SER A 444 -22.92 9.65 15.99
C SER A 444 -21.64 10.38 16.39
N LEU A 445 -20.51 9.68 16.37
CA LEU A 445 -19.16 10.24 16.55
C LEU A 445 -18.53 10.70 15.23
N SER A 446 -19.23 10.54 14.10
CA SER A 446 -18.75 10.99 12.79
C SER A 446 -18.39 12.48 12.76
N PRO A 447 -19.18 13.41 13.36
CA PRO A 447 -18.81 14.82 13.42
C PRO A 447 -17.48 15.06 14.13
N GLU A 448 -17.26 14.48 15.30
CA GLU A 448 -16.02 14.63 16.06
C GLU A 448 -14.83 14.08 15.26
N MET A 449 -14.99 12.89 14.68
CA MET A 449 -13.96 12.23 13.88
C MET A 449 -13.57 13.06 12.65
N HIS A 450 -14.55 13.50 11.84
CA HIS A 450 -14.27 14.24 10.60
C HIS A 450 -13.79 15.66 10.87
N ASN A 451 -14.36 16.37 11.86
CA ASN A 451 -13.87 17.71 12.21
C ASN A 451 -12.44 17.67 12.77
N ALA A 452 -12.08 16.64 13.55
CA ALA A 452 -10.70 16.44 13.99
C ALA A 452 -9.75 16.21 12.79
N ALA A 453 -10.16 15.38 11.83
CA ALA A 453 -9.39 15.14 10.60
C ALA A 453 -9.23 16.42 9.75
N PHE A 454 -10.30 17.21 9.57
CA PHE A 454 -10.23 18.48 8.85
C PHE A 454 -9.27 19.46 9.53
N ASN A 455 -9.33 19.58 10.85
CA ASN A 455 -8.41 20.44 11.61
C ASN A 455 -6.95 19.99 11.47
N LEU A 456 -6.67 18.68 11.60
CA LEU A 456 -5.33 18.12 11.43
C LEU A 456 -4.78 18.41 10.03
N LEU A 457 -5.61 18.28 9.00
CA LEU A 457 -5.23 18.49 7.61
C LEU A 457 -5.23 19.96 7.17
N GLY A 458 -5.60 20.91 8.04
CA GLY A 458 -5.64 22.34 7.69
C GLY A 458 -6.76 22.68 6.68
N MET A 459 -7.88 21.96 6.77
CA MET A 459 -9.05 22.17 5.94
C MET A 459 -10.15 22.87 6.76
N PRO A 460 -10.72 24.00 6.30
CA PRO A 460 -11.72 24.75 7.06
C PRO A 460 -13.12 24.12 7.03
N HIS A 461 -13.25 22.87 6.58
CA HIS A 461 -14.53 22.19 6.41
C HIS A 461 -15.27 21.95 7.73
N ARG A 462 -16.58 21.78 7.64
CA ARG A 462 -17.43 21.46 8.79
C ARG A 462 -18.22 20.18 8.55
N TYR A 463 -18.19 19.27 9.52
CA TYR A 463 -19.02 18.08 9.53
C TYR A 463 -20.15 18.22 10.56
N LYS A 464 -21.40 18.01 10.13
CA LYS A 464 -22.61 18.24 10.93
C LYS A 464 -23.48 16.98 11.06
N ILE A 465 -24.44 17.01 11.97
CA ILE A 465 -25.51 16.00 12.08
C ILE A 465 -26.74 16.50 11.33
N PHE A 466 -27.28 15.67 10.44
CA PHE A 466 -28.55 15.88 9.77
C PHE A 466 -29.52 14.75 10.19
N LEU A 467 -30.42 15.07 11.11
CA LEU A 467 -31.41 14.13 11.65
C LEU A 467 -32.75 14.36 10.93
N HIS A 468 -33.09 13.48 9.99
CA HIS A 468 -34.29 13.60 9.16
C HIS A 468 -34.98 12.25 8.98
N GLU A 469 -36.30 12.29 8.76
CA GLU A 469 -37.15 11.11 8.58
C GLU A 469 -37.42 10.77 7.11
N SER A 470 -37.24 11.72 6.18
CA SER A 470 -37.33 11.53 4.73
C SER A 470 -35.95 11.65 4.08
N LEU A 471 -35.89 11.42 2.76
CA LEU A 471 -34.75 11.76 1.90
C LEU A 471 -34.92 13.14 1.24
N ASP A 472 -36.11 13.73 1.30
CA ASP A 472 -36.41 14.98 0.58
C ASP A 472 -35.51 16.12 1.09
N GLU A 473 -35.22 16.16 2.39
CA GLU A 473 -34.34 17.16 2.98
C GLU A 473 -32.89 17.00 2.54
N LEU A 474 -32.45 15.77 2.22
CA LEU A 474 -31.13 15.56 1.62
C LEU A 474 -31.05 16.24 0.25
N PHE A 475 -32.12 16.19 -0.55
CA PHE A 475 -32.16 16.84 -1.86
C PHE A 475 -32.25 18.36 -1.77
N GLU A 476 -32.81 18.91 -0.68
CA GLU A 476 -32.69 20.35 -0.40
C GLU A 476 -31.25 20.73 -0.04
N LEU A 477 -30.54 19.92 0.77
CA LEU A 477 -29.13 20.17 1.09
C LEU A 477 -28.24 20.12 -0.17
N ILE A 478 -28.50 19.18 -1.09
CA ILE A 478 -27.72 19.03 -2.33
C ILE A 478 -27.80 20.27 -3.24
N LYS A 479 -28.85 21.08 -3.12
CA LYS A 479 -28.99 22.34 -3.88
C LYS A 479 -28.04 23.43 -3.38
N ASP A 480 -27.54 23.34 -2.14
CA ASP A 480 -26.57 24.28 -1.62
C ASP A 480 -25.20 24.06 -2.31
N PRO A 481 -24.63 25.07 -2.98
CA PRO A 481 -23.34 24.95 -3.64
C PRO A 481 -22.18 24.55 -2.71
N ASN A 482 -22.31 24.80 -1.41
CA ASN A 482 -21.30 24.53 -0.39
C ASN A 482 -21.47 23.15 0.28
N PHE A 483 -22.52 22.40 -0.05
CA PHE A 483 -22.67 21.03 0.41
C PHE A 483 -21.75 20.10 -0.39
N GLY A 484 -20.75 19.53 0.28
CA GLY A 484 -19.76 18.65 -0.35
C GLY A 484 -20.19 17.19 -0.42
N GLY A 485 -21.08 16.76 0.47
CA GLY A 485 -21.55 15.37 0.54
C GLY A 485 -21.95 14.95 1.95
N ALA A 486 -22.34 13.68 2.09
CA ALA A 486 -22.76 13.13 3.37
C ALA A 486 -22.44 11.64 3.54
N SER A 487 -22.21 11.24 4.78
CA SER A 487 -22.33 9.84 5.17
C SER A 487 -23.81 9.50 5.32
N ILE A 488 -24.27 8.50 4.58
CA ILE A 488 -25.66 8.02 4.61
C ILE A 488 -25.75 6.86 5.59
N THR A 489 -26.63 6.94 6.58
CA THR A 489 -26.89 5.85 7.53
C THR A 489 -28.31 5.30 7.41
N ALA A 490 -28.68 4.38 8.30
CA ALA A 490 -30.02 3.81 8.34
C ALA A 490 -31.09 4.92 8.46
N PRO A 491 -32.24 4.77 7.77
CA PRO A 491 -32.65 3.66 6.90
C PRO A 491 -32.29 3.90 5.41
N PHE A 492 -31.54 4.94 5.09
CA PHE A 492 -31.47 5.48 3.72
C PHE A 492 -30.39 4.87 2.81
N LYS A 493 -29.52 3.99 3.33
CA LYS A 493 -28.40 3.40 2.57
C LYS A 493 -28.81 2.72 1.26
N THR A 494 -30.01 2.15 1.18
CA THR A 494 -30.55 1.57 -0.06
C THR A 494 -31.51 2.53 -0.78
N ALA A 495 -32.19 3.40 -0.04
CA ALA A 495 -33.19 4.31 -0.57
C ALA A 495 -32.59 5.45 -1.41
N VAL A 496 -31.32 5.81 -1.17
CA VAL A 496 -30.62 6.84 -1.95
C VAL A 496 -30.20 6.37 -3.34
N ILE A 497 -30.04 5.05 -3.56
CA ILE A 497 -29.50 4.48 -4.81
C ILE A 497 -30.23 4.95 -6.08
N PRO A 498 -31.58 4.96 -6.15
CA PRO A 498 -32.30 5.37 -7.36
C PRO A 498 -32.11 6.83 -7.76
N LYS A 499 -31.45 7.63 -6.90
CA LYS A 499 -31.24 9.06 -7.07
C LYS A 499 -29.79 9.38 -7.44
N LEU A 500 -28.92 8.38 -7.54
CA LEU A 500 -27.52 8.53 -7.90
C LEU A 500 -27.34 8.48 -9.42
N ASP A 501 -26.47 9.33 -9.94
CA ASP A 501 -26.04 9.28 -11.34
C ASP A 501 -24.94 8.22 -11.52
N PHE A 502 -24.08 8.09 -10.50
CA PHE A 502 -22.94 7.20 -10.51
C PHE A 502 -22.78 6.45 -9.20
N MET A 503 -22.17 5.27 -9.28
CA MET A 503 -21.93 4.43 -8.10
C MET A 503 -20.64 3.64 -8.27
N SER A 504 -19.88 3.51 -7.19
CA SER A 504 -18.68 2.67 -7.15
C SER A 504 -19.06 1.19 -7.32
N ASP A 505 -18.21 0.35 -7.92
CA ASP A 505 -18.64 -1.05 -8.16
C ASP A 505 -18.71 -1.88 -6.87
N GLU A 506 -18.03 -1.45 -5.80
CA GLU A 506 -18.22 -2.03 -4.46
C GLU A 506 -19.64 -1.73 -3.96
N ALA A 507 -20.11 -0.48 -4.11
CA ALA A 507 -21.45 -0.10 -3.71
C ALA A 507 -22.53 -0.78 -4.57
N LYS A 508 -22.28 -1.00 -5.88
CA LYS A 508 -23.13 -1.84 -6.76
C LYS A 508 -23.19 -3.28 -6.28
N ALA A 509 -22.03 -3.89 -6.00
CA ALA A 509 -21.93 -5.28 -5.55
C ALA A 509 -22.65 -5.48 -4.21
N ILE A 510 -22.38 -4.59 -3.24
CA ILE A 510 -23.00 -4.59 -1.91
C ILE A 510 -24.51 -4.27 -2.00
N GLY A 511 -24.90 -3.40 -2.92
CA GLY A 511 -26.27 -2.91 -3.06
C GLY A 511 -26.68 -1.99 -1.92
N ALA A 512 -25.75 -1.17 -1.41
CA ALA A 512 -25.97 -0.16 -0.38
C ALA A 512 -24.90 0.93 -0.46
N VAL A 513 -25.29 2.18 -0.22
CA VAL A 513 -24.43 3.38 -0.25
C VAL A 513 -24.39 4.01 1.13
N ASN A 514 -23.18 4.23 1.67
CA ASN A 514 -22.98 4.93 2.95
C ASN A 514 -22.24 6.27 2.78
N THR A 515 -21.77 6.58 1.58
CA THR A 515 -20.98 7.77 1.27
C THR A 515 -21.53 8.40 0.00
N LEU A 516 -22.06 9.62 0.11
CA LEU A 516 -22.60 10.40 -1.00
C LEU A 516 -21.65 11.58 -1.27
N LEU A 517 -21.25 11.76 -2.53
CA LEU A 517 -20.44 12.88 -2.98
C LEU A 517 -21.22 13.72 -4.00
N CYS A 518 -21.15 15.04 -3.86
CA CYS A 518 -21.76 15.99 -4.78
C CYS A 518 -20.75 16.40 -5.85
N LEU A 519 -20.93 15.94 -7.08
CA LEU A 519 -20.05 16.22 -8.21
C LEU A 519 -20.41 17.55 -8.87
N LYS A 520 -19.39 18.25 -9.37
CA LYS A 520 -19.55 19.55 -10.03
C LYS A 520 -19.43 19.45 -11.56
N SER A 521 -19.06 18.28 -12.06
CA SER A 521 -19.10 17.91 -13.48
C SER A 521 -19.81 16.55 -13.63
N PRO A 522 -20.52 16.29 -14.76
CA PRO A 522 -21.21 15.03 -15.00
C PRO A 522 -20.24 13.89 -15.41
N THR A 523 -19.00 13.91 -14.92
CA THR A 523 -17.95 12.96 -15.28
C THR A 523 -17.31 12.37 -14.02
N MET A 524 -16.85 11.12 -14.10
CA MET A 524 -16.16 10.46 -12.98
C MET A 524 -14.80 11.09 -12.64
N ASP A 525 -14.20 11.82 -13.56
CA ASP A 525 -13.01 12.61 -13.26
C ASP A 525 -13.28 13.76 -12.27
N SER A 526 -14.55 14.19 -12.11
CA SER A 526 -14.92 15.17 -11.08
C SER A 526 -14.68 14.66 -9.65
N LEU A 527 -14.48 13.35 -9.45
CA LEU A 527 -14.02 12.80 -8.17
C LEU A 527 -12.60 13.27 -7.80
N LEU A 528 -11.83 13.77 -8.77
CA LEU A 528 -10.52 14.38 -8.55
C LEU A 528 -10.59 15.89 -8.32
N ASP A 529 -11.73 16.52 -8.56
CA ASP A 529 -11.94 17.91 -8.20
C ASP A 529 -11.95 18.01 -6.69
N ARG A 530 -11.15 18.90 -6.13
CA ARG A 530 -11.10 19.09 -4.68
C ARG A 530 -11.82 20.35 -4.29
N ASN A 531 -12.67 20.25 -3.27
CA ASN A 531 -13.07 21.34 -2.38
C ASN A 531 -13.40 22.65 -3.10
N ARG A 532 -14.17 22.58 -4.19
CA ARG A 532 -14.69 23.74 -4.92
C ARG A 532 -16.19 23.83 -4.74
N ALA A 533 -16.64 24.97 -4.26
CA ALA A 533 -18.06 25.27 -4.16
C ALA A 533 -18.65 25.45 -5.56
N GLY A 534 -19.90 25.04 -5.72
CA GLY A 534 -20.56 25.13 -7.00
C GLY A 534 -21.83 24.28 -7.05
N PRO A 535 -22.70 24.50 -8.05
CA PRO A 535 -23.91 23.71 -8.18
C PRO A 535 -23.57 22.23 -8.34
N THR A 536 -24.32 21.38 -7.65
CA THR A 536 -24.20 19.93 -7.83
C THR A 536 -24.83 19.54 -9.16
N VAL A 537 -24.04 18.91 -10.03
CA VAL A 537 -24.45 18.47 -11.37
C VAL A 537 -24.76 16.98 -11.41
N ALA A 538 -24.06 16.20 -10.59
CA ALA A 538 -24.27 14.76 -10.48
C ALA A 538 -23.98 14.25 -9.06
N LEU A 539 -24.51 13.08 -8.73
CA LEU A 539 -24.34 12.41 -7.45
C LEU A 539 -23.59 11.09 -7.62
N PHE A 540 -22.57 10.90 -6.79
CA PHE A 540 -21.81 9.66 -6.71
C PHE A 540 -22.02 8.98 -5.36
N GLY A 541 -22.38 7.69 -5.39
CA GLY A 541 -22.48 6.84 -4.20
C GLY A 541 -21.34 5.85 -4.08
N ALA A 542 -20.78 5.74 -2.89
CA ALA A 542 -19.81 4.71 -2.52
C ALA A 542 -20.21 3.99 -1.23
N ASN A 543 -19.52 2.89 -0.97
CA ASN A 543 -19.63 2.15 0.28
C ASN A 543 -18.25 1.99 0.93
N THR A 544 -18.08 2.55 2.12
CA THR A 544 -16.85 2.47 2.92
C THR A 544 -16.98 1.55 4.14
N ASP A 545 -18.17 0.99 4.40
CA ASP A 545 -18.39 0.06 5.52
C ASP A 545 -17.52 -1.21 5.36
N TRP A 546 -17.40 -1.72 4.12
CA TRP A 546 -16.59 -2.90 3.84
C TRP A 546 -15.10 -2.64 4.08
N ILE A 547 -14.62 -1.41 3.86
CA ILE A 547 -13.22 -1.01 4.08
C ILE A 547 -12.91 -1.11 5.57
N GLY A 548 -13.82 -0.63 6.43
CA GLY A 548 -13.69 -0.75 7.88
C GLY A 548 -13.57 -2.22 8.33
N ILE A 549 -14.50 -3.07 7.88
CA ILE A 549 -14.50 -4.51 8.21
C ILE A 549 -13.22 -5.18 7.69
N HIS A 550 -12.88 -4.96 6.42
CA HIS A 550 -11.69 -5.50 5.78
C HIS A 550 -10.43 -5.12 6.55
N THR A 551 -10.26 -3.84 6.87
CA THR A 551 -9.09 -3.31 7.59
C THR A 551 -9.02 -3.88 9.01
N CYS A 552 -10.14 -3.99 9.72
CA CYS A 552 -10.19 -4.61 11.05
C CYS A 552 -9.75 -6.08 11.03
N VAL A 553 -10.26 -6.89 10.09
CA VAL A 553 -9.80 -8.28 9.95
C VAL A 553 -8.32 -8.30 9.56
N GLN A 554 -7.94 -7.58 8.51
CA GLN A 554 -6.58 -7.59 7.98
C GLN A 554 -5.55 -7.14 9.02
N ARG A 555 -5.86 -6.19 9.91
CA ARG A 555 -4.96 -5.73 10.98
C ARG A 555 -4.89 -6.69 12.17
N ASN A 556 -5.98 -7.36 12.52
CA ASN A 556 -6.05 -8.19 13.73
C ASN A 556 -5.89 -9.71 13.50
N LEU A 557 -5.96 -10.19 12.26
CA LEU A 557 -5.79 -11.60 11.96
C LEU A 557 -4.32 -12.02 12.15
N SER A 558 -4.08 -13.09 12.90
CA SER A 558 -2.72 -13.62 13.13
C SER A 558 -2.16 -14.29 11.87
N PRO A 559 -0.82 -14.33 11.66
CA PRO A 559 -0.23 -14.97 10.48
C PRO A 559 -0.57 -16.45 10.32
N ILE A 560 -0.77 -17.17 11.43
CA ILE A 560 -1.21 -18.58 11.39
C ILE A 560 -2.60 -18.73 10.76
N ASN A 561 -3.44 -17.70 10.90
CA ASN A 561 -4.78 -17.60 10.34
C ASN A 561 -4.84 -16.79 9.04
N ALA A 562 -3.69 -16.48 8.41
CA ALA A 562 -3.65 -15.80 7.12
C ALA A 562 -4.63 -16.47 6.14
N VAL A 563 -5.35 -15.66 5.35
CA VAL A 563 -6.43 -16.16 4.51
C VAL A 563 -5.88 -17.09 3.44
N ARG A 564 -6.40 -18.32 3.42
CA ARG A 564 -6.02 -19.43 2.53
C ARG A 564 -7.27 -20.08 1.98
N ARG A 565 -7.10 -21.04 1.05
CA ARG A 565 -8.21 -21.80 0.44
C ARG A 565 -9.16 -22.45 1.46
N ARG A 566 -8.66 -22.84 2.64
CA ARG A 566 -9.45 -23.48 3.72
C ARG A 566 -9.95 -22.51 4.79
N THR A 567 -9.76 -21.20 4.60
CA THR A 567 -10.25 -20.20 5.56
C THR A 567 -11.76 -20.08 5.43
N THR A 568 -12.43 -20.08 6.58
CA THR A 568 -13.89 -19.98 6.68
C THR A 568 -14.29 -18.73 7.44
N GLY A 569 -15.24 -17.99 6.90
CA GLY A 569 -15.85 -16.83 7.53
C GLY A 569 -17.28 -17.10 7.97
N LEU A 570 -17.73 -16.44 9.04
CA LEU A 570 -19.10 -16.49 9.54
C LEU A 570 -19.68 -15.08 9.66
N ILE A 571 -20.85 -14.85 9.08
CA ILE A 571 -21.61 -13.60 9.19
C ILE A 571 -22.88 -13.86 10.00
N LEU A 572 -23.08 -13.08 11.06
CA LEU A 572 -24.31 -13.09 11.84
C LEU A 572 -25.18 -11.90 11.43
N GLY A 573 -26.39 -12.17 10.97
CA GLY A 573 -27.31 -11.18 10.43
C GLY A 573 -27.34 -11.18 8.90
N ALA A 574 -28.39 -10.56 8.35
CA ALA A 574 -28.60 -10.45 6.90
C ALA A 574 -29.06 -9.03 6.47
N GLY A 575 -28.65 -8.00 7.22
CA GLY A 575 -28.93 -6.58 6.93
C GLY A 575 -27.93 -5.94 5.97
N GLY A 576 -28.00 -4.61 5.80
CA GLY A 576 -27.07 -3.85 4.94
C GLY A 576 -25.60 -4.05 5.33
N MET A 577 -25.29 -4.03 6.63
CA MET A 577 -23.94 -4.32 7.14
C MET A 577 -23.47 -5.74 6.80
N ALA A 578 -24.37 -6.73 6.80
CA ALA A 578 -24.01 -8.11 6.45
C ALA A 578 -23.59 -8.23 4.97
N ARG A 579 -24.13 -7.40 4.09
CA ARG A 579 -23.69 -7.33 2.68
C ARG A 579 -22.30 -6.72 2.54
N ALA A 580 -22.01 -5.66 3.30
CA ALA A 580 -20.67 -5.08 3.37
C ALA A 580 -19.66 -6.08 3.97
N ALA A 581 -20.07 -6.85 5.00
CA ALA A 581 -19.25 -7.92 5.58
C ALA A 581 -18.97 -9.04 4.58
N ALA A 582 -19.99 -9.51 3.85
CA ALA A 582 -19.84 -10.52 2.80
C ALA A 582 -18.86 -10.05 1.73
N TYR A 583 -19.03 -8.81 1.26
CA TYR A 583 -18.09 -8.21 0.31
C TYR A 583 -16.67 -8.16 0.90
N ALA A 584 -16.48 -7.64 2.11
CA ALA A 584 -15.17 -7.57 2.76
C ALA A 584 -14.48 -8.95 2.87
N LEU A 585 -15.21 -10.01 3.22
CA LEU A 585 -14.67 -11.38 3.30
C LEU A 585 -14.27 -11.93 1.93
N ILE A 586 -15.07 -11.68 0.89
CA ILE A 586 -14.71 -12.03 -0.50
C ILE A 586 -13.41 -11.31 -0.88
N ARG A 587 -13.28 -10.01 -0.57
CA ARG A 587 -12.09 -9.21 -0.88
C ARG A 587 -10.84 -9.68 -0.13
N LEU A 588 -11.01 -10.17 1.09
CA LEU A 588 -9.93 -10.81 1.86
C LEU A 588 -9.49 -12.17 1.27
N GLY A 589 -10.23 -12.72 0.30
CA GLY A 589 -9.96 -14.01 -0.32
C GLY A 589 -10.60 -15.21 0.38
N VAL A 590 -11.54 -14.99 1.30
CA VAL A 590 -12.24 -16.07 2.01
C VAL A 590 -13.14 -16.83 1.04
N LYS A 591 -12.92 -18.15 0.93
CA LYS A 591 -13.63 -18.99 -0.05
C LYS A 591 -14.88 -19.66 0.48
N THR A 592 -15.00 -19.86 1.79
CA THR A 592 -16.19 -20.45 2.40
C THR A 592 -16.79 -19.44 3.38
N ILE A 593 -18.01 -18.98 3.12
CA ILE A 593 -18.67 -17.97 3.96
C ILE A 593 -20.02 -18.52 4.43
N PHE A 594 -20.16 -18.67 5.74
CA PHE A 594 -21.41 -19.04 6.38
C PHE A 594 -22.19 -17.81 6.79
N VAL A 595 -23.52 -17.86 6.64
CA VAL A 595 -24.44 -16.81 7.04
C VAL A 595 -25.49 -17.40 7.97
N HIS A 596 -25.64 -16.81 9.14
CA HIS A 596 -26.70 -17.15 10.08
C HIS A 596 -27.60 -15.93 10.33
N ASN A 597 -28.91 -16.10 10.24
CA ASN A 597 -29.87 -15.03 10.53
C ASN A 597 -31.18 -15.63 11.03
N ARG A 598 -31.82 -14.98 12.03
CA ARG A 598 -33.11 -15.39 12.64
C ARG A 598 -34.17 -15.77 11.60
N THR A 599 -34.26 -15.00 10.52
CA THR A 599 -35.17 -15.28 9.41
C THR A 599 -34.38 -15.84 8.22
N ARG A 600 -34.52 -17.14 7.96
CA ARG A 600 -33.82 -17.86 6.88
C ARG A 600 -33.99 -17.20 5.50
N SER A 601 -35.19 -16.70 5.20
CA SER A 601 -35.47 -16.05 3.90
C SER A 601 -34.62 -14.80 3.65
N ARG A 602 -34.24 -14.05 4.70
CA ARG A 602 -33.35 -12.88 4.59
C ARG A 602 -31.91 -13.30 4.29
N ALA A 603 -31.40 -14.34 4.96
CA ALA A 603 -30.10 -14.93 4.62
C ALA A 603 -30.11 -15.48 3.19
N GLY A 604 -31.18 -16.15 2.77
CA GLY A 604 -31.37 -16.64 1.41
C GLY A 604 -31.31 -15.53 0.35
N LYS A 605 -31.85 -14.34 0.63
CA LYS A 605 -31.72 -13.18 -0.27
C LYS A 605 -30.28 -12.69 -0.40
N LEU A 606 -29.54 -12.62 0.71
CA LEU A 606 -28.12 -12.22 0.71
C LEU A 606 -27.27 -13.21 -0.08
N VAL A 607 -27.43 -14.52 0.19
CA VAL A 607 -26.70 -15.58 -0.53
C VAL A 607 -27.03 -15.57 -2.01
N LYS A 608 -28.32 -15.45 -2.38
CA LYS A 608 -28.72 -15.34 -3.78
C LYS A 608 -28.10 -14.15 -4.49
N GLN A 609 -28.02 -12.97 -3.84
CA GLN A 609 -27.42 -11.77 -4.44
C GLN A 609 -25.97 -12.01 -4.86
N PHE A 610 -25.14 -12.55 -3.96
CA PHE A 610 -23.73 -12.79 -4.26
C PHE A 610 -23.53 -13.95 -5.23
N ASN A 611 -24.36 -15.00 -5.19
CA ASN A 611 -24.30 -16.08 -6.17
C ASN A 611 -24.86 -15.68 -7.55
N SER A 612 -25.81 -14.74 -7.66
CA SER A 612 -26.38 -14.32 -8.95
C SER A 612 -25.52 -13.31 -9.70
N GLN A 613 -24.76 -12.47 -8.97
CA GLN A 613 -23.77 -11.56 -9.56
C GLN A 613 -22.62 -12.30 -10.27
N GLU A 614 -22.53 -13.62 -10.11
CA GLU A 614 -21.57 -14.50 -10.82
C GLU A 614 -21.99 -14.75 -12.29
N CYS A 615 -23.28 -14.95 -12.58
CA CYS A 615 -23.76 -15.24 -13.94
C CYS A 615 -23.61 -14.05 -14.92
N ASP A 616 -23.69 -12.81 -14.44
CA ASP A 616 -23.56 -11.62 -15.29
C ASP A 616 -22.10 -11.29 -15.65
N ARG A 617 -21.12 -11.67 -14.81
CA ARG A 617 -19.69 -11.47 -15.08
C ARG A 617 -19.16 -12.37 -16.19
N ASP A 618 -19.62 -13.63 -16.23
CA ASP A 618 -19.26 -14.57 -17.30
C ASP A 618 -19.81 -14.14 -18.67
N SER A 619 -20.95 -13.44 -18.69
CA SER A 619 -21.59 -12.96 -19.91
C SER A 619 -20.85 -11.76 -20.52
N GLN A 620 -20.30 -10.85 -19.70
CA GLN A 620 -19.52 -9.70 -20.19
C GLN A 620 -18.08 -10.06 -20.58
N ALA A 621 -17.48 -11.08 -19.96
CA ALA A 621 -16.16 -11.58 -20.35
C ALA A 621 -16.15 -12.32 -21.70
N ALA A 622 -17.29 -12.90 -22.10
CA ALA A 622 -17.44 -13.60 -23.38
C ALA A 622 -17.45 -12.64 -24.60
N ASP A 623 -17.89 -11.40 -24.44
CA ASP A 623 -18.00 -10.44 -25.56
C ASP A 623 -16.70 -9.69 -25.88
N VAL A 624 -15.70 -9.71 -24.98
CA VAL A 624 -14.37 -9.11 -25.22
C VAL A 624 -13.36 -10.11 -25.80
N ALA A 625 -13.68 -11.41 -25.83
CA ALA A 625 -12.76 -12.49 -26.19
C ALA A 625 -12.92 -13.04 -27.63
N ARG A 626 -13.38 -12.24 -28.60
CA ARG A 626 -13.30 -12.62 -30.03
C ARG A 626 -11.98 -12.14 -30.63
N GLY A 627 -10.89 -12.86 -30.34
CA GLY A 627 -9.66 -12.67 -31.14
C GLY A 627 -8.31 -13.05 -30.56
N VAL A 628 -8.14 -14.02 -29.66
CA VAL A 628 -6.83 -14.67 -29.44
C VAL A 628 -7.04 -16.13 -29.03
N GLN A 629 -6.66 -17.09 -29.88
CA GLN A 629 -6.49 -18.48 -29.48
C GLN A 629 -5.25 -18.58 -28.56
N ARG A 630 -5.45 -18.72 -27.25
CA ARG A 630 -4.40 -19.16 -26.32
C ARG A 630 -4.61 -20.65 -26.02
N GLY A 631 -3.62 -21.45 -26.41
CA GLY A 631 -3.52 -22.86 -26.05
C GLY A 631 -3.06 -23.06 -24.61
N SER A 632 -3.36 -24.26 -24.11
CA SER A 632 -3.02 -24.86 -22.81
C SER A 632 -3.77 -24.33 -21.58
N GLU A 633 -4.63 -25.20 -21.07
CA GLU A 633 -5.38 -25.12 -19.82
C GLU A 633 -4.41 -25.19 -18.62
N SER A 634 -4.33 -24.10 -17.85
CA SER A 634 -3.78 -24.11 -16.49
C SER A 634 -4.93 -24.39 -15.50
N PRO A 635 -4.79 -25.27 -14.48
CA PRO A 635 -5.93 -25.73 -13.67
C PRO A 635 -6.43 -24.76 -12.59
N ASP A 636 -5.86 -23.56 -12.46
CA ASP A 636 -6.07 -22.67 -11.32
C ASP A 636 -6.66 -21.32 -11.74
N ARG A 637 -7.78 -21.32 -12.49
CA ARG A 637 -8.70 -20.18 -12.44
C ARG A 637 -9.29 -20.11 -11.02
N MET A 638 -9.25 -18.92 -10.44
CA MET A 638 -9.72 -18.59 -9.10
C MET A 638 -11.12 -19.18 -8.83
N SER A 639 -11.24 -20.19 -7.96
CA SER A 639 -12.56 -20.76 -7.64
C SER A 639 -13.42 -19.76 -6.87
N ASP A 640 -14.69 -19.64 -7.21
CA ASP A 640 -15.61 -18.65 -6.63
C ASP A 640 -15.91 -18.91 -5.14
N PRO A 641 -16.24 -17.85 -4.36
CA PRO A 641 -16.57 -17.99 -2.95
C PRO A 641 -17.93 -18.70 -2.78
N VAL A 642 -17.97 -19.73 -1.95
CA VAL A 642 -19.19 -20.51 -1.66
C VAL A 642 -19.88 -19.95 -0.42
N PHE A 643 -21.11 -19.47 -0.60
CA PHE A 643 -21.99 -19.04 0.49
C PHE A 643 -22.89 -20.17 0.98
N ARG A 644 -22.94 -20.38 2.29
CA ARG A 644 -23.78 -21.40 2.95
C ARG A 644 -24.61 -20.79 4.08
N ILE A 645 -25.80 -21.33 4.31
CA ILE A 645 -26.69 -20.85 5.38
C ILE A 645 -26.70 -21.88 6.50
N ILE A 646 -26.46 -21.43 7.73
CA ILE A 646 -26.70 -22.23 8.94
C ILE A 646 -28.06 -21.83 9.50
N ASN A 647 -28.98 -22.79 9.60
CA ASN A 647 -30.39 -22.51 9.84
C ASN A 647 -30.65 -22.21 11.31
N SER A 648 -30.03 -22.98 12.20
CA SER A 648 -30.21 -22.91 13.65
C SER A 648 -28.88 -22.78 14.37
N LYS A 649 -28.87 -22.14 15.55
CA LYS A 649 -27.67 -22.12 16.40
C LYS A 649 -27.43 -23.50 17.05
N GLU A 650 -28.44 -24.35 17.07
CA GLU A 650 -28.36 -25.73 17.55
C GLU A 650 -27.74 -26.68 16.52
N ASP A 651 -27.57 -26.24 15.27
CA ASP A 651 -26.94 -27.02 14.21
C ASP A 651 -25.45 -27.24 14.53
N GLN A 652 -24.94 -28.45 14.32
CA GLN A 652 -23.51 -28.71 14.40
C GLN A 652 -22.76 -28.03 13.26
N TRP A 653 -21.51 -27.64 13.51
CA TRP A 653 -20.67 -27.09 12.46
C TRP A 653 -20.42 -28.15 11.37
N PRO A 654 -20.55 -27.85 10.07
CA PRO A 654 -20.39 -28.85 9.02
C PRO A 654 -19.00 -29.49 9.01
N GLU A 655 -18.95 -30.83 8.95
CA GLU A 655 -17.69 -31.60 8.98
C GLU A 655 -16.80 -31.34 7.75
N ASP A 656 -17.38 -30.91 6.64
CA ASP A 656 -16.66 -30.61 5.39
C ASP A 656 -16.04 -29.19 5.37
N ALA A 657 -16.24 -28.41 6.44
CA ALA A 657 -15.70 -27.05 6.57
C ALA A 657 -14.90 -26.89 7.88
N SER A 658 -13.77 -26.19 7.79
CA SER A 658 -13.04 -25.75 8.98
C SER A 658 -13.91 -24.81 9.82
N PRO A 659 -13.77 -24.81 11.16
CA PRO A 659 -14.37 -23.78 12.00
C PRO A 659 -13.98 -22.37 11.52
N PRO A 660 -14.86 -21.38 11.67
CA PRO A 660 -14.63 -20.02 11.22
C PRO A 660 -13.48 -19.39 12.01
N THR A 661 -12.51 -18.82 11.29
CA THR A 661 -11.43 -17.99 11.89
C THR A 661 -11.73 -16.50 11.78
N ILE A 662 -12.80 -16.12 11.08
CA ILE A 662 -13.28 -14.75 10.96
C ILE A 662 -14.78 -14.73 11.21
N VAL A 663 -15.24 -14.00 12.22
CA VAL A 663 -16.66 -13.85 12.57
C VAL A 663 -17.03 -12.38 12.51
N VAL A 664 -18.11 -12.03 11.79
CA VAL A 664 -18.61 -10.66 11.71
C VAL A 664 -20.07 -10.63 12.15
N SER A 665 -20.33 -10.00 13.29
CA SER A 665 -21.66 -9.74 13.82
C SER A 665 -22.21 -8.43 13.27
N CYS A 666 -23.30 -8.55 12.51
CA CYS A 666 -24.02 -7.45 11.86
C CYS A 666 -25.45 -7.31 12.42
N VAL A 667 -25.71 -7.87 13.60
CA VAL A 667 -27.00 -7.83 14.26
C VAL A 667 -27.13 -6.53 15.04
N ALA A 668 -28.21 -5.78 14.83
CA ALA A 668 -28.46 -4.58 15.61
C ALA A 668 -28.83 -4.95 17.06
N THR A 669 -28.20 -4.30 18.03
CA THR A 669 -28.48 -4.48 19.47
C THR A 669 -29.77 -3.79 19.93
N ARG A 670 -30.44 -3.02 19.06
CA ARG A 670 -31.78 -2.48 19.27
C ARG A 670 -32.68 -2.83 18.08
N ASP A 671 -33.81 -3.48 18.34
CA ASP A 671 -34.90 -3.58 17.37
C ASP A 671 -35.66 -2.25 17.31
N VAL A 672 -36.32 -1.97 16.19
CA VAL A 672 -37.08 -0.73 15.92
C VAL A 672 -38.18 -0.48 16.99
N ASP A 673 -38.55 -1.52 17.73
CA ASP A 673 -39.65 -1.53 18.71
C ASP A 673 -39.24 -1.32 20.18
N LYS A 674 -38.04 -0.78 20.47
CA LYS A 674 -37.57 -0.44 21.83
C LYS A 674 -37.53 -1.59 22.87
N GLN A 675 -37.76 -2.85 22.49
CA GLN A 675 -37.48 -4.01 23.34
C GLN A 675 -36.06 -4.53 23.07
N CYS A 676 -35.25 -4.64 24.13
CA CYS A 676 -33.86 -5.08 24.04
C CYS A 676 -33.73 -6.57 24.39
N SER A 677 -33.26 -7.39 23.45
CA SER A 677 -32.21 -8.41 23.61
C SER A 677 -32.22 -9.34 22.40
N VAL A 678 -31.68 -8.91 21.26
CA VAL A 678 -31.38 -9.88 20.18
C VAL A 678 -30.18 -10.69 20.64
N ASP A 679 -30.36 -12.00 20.83
CA ASP A 679 -29.30 -12.90 21.23
C ASP A 679 -28.23 -13.00 20.13
N THR A 680 -27.07 -12.37 20.37
CA THR A 680 -25.90 -12.41 19.50
C THR A 680 -24.92 -13.54 19.86
N SER A 681 -25.27 -14.41 20.82
CA SER A 681 -24.41 -15.53 21.20
C SER A 681 -24.23 -16.49 20.01
N VAL A 682 -23.06 -17.12 19.97
CA VAL A 682 -22.71 -18.16 19.00
C VAL A 682 -22.35 -19.41 19.80
N PRO A 683 -22.73 -20.61 19.36
CA PRO A 683 -22.31 -21.84 20.03
C PRO A 683 -20.79 -21.92 20.17
N GLU A 684 -20.30 -22.33 21.36
CA GLU A 684 -18.85 -22.52 21.58
C GLU A 684 -18.25 -23.54 20.62
N SER A 685 -19.04 -24.54 20.22
CA SER A 685 -18.64 -25.54 19.21
C SER A 685 -18.34 -24.93 17.85
N TRP A 686 -18.94 -23.78 17.49
CA TRP A 686 -18.60 -23.07 16.25
C TRP A 686 -17.34 -22.24 16.41
N LEU A 687 -16.90 -21.91 17.63
CA LEU A 687 -15.71 -21.11 17.88
C LEU A 687 -14.48 -21.96 18.24
N SER A 688 -14.57 -23.28 18.05
CA SER A 688 -13.53 -24.25 18.45
C SER A 688 -12.35 -24.33 17.47
N SER A 689 -12.02 -23.24 16.76
CA SER A 689 -10.85 -23.21 15.88
C SER A 689 -9.57 -23.36 16.73
N PRO A 690 -8.72 -24.37 16.49
CA PRO A 690 -7.53 -24.61 17.31
C PRO A 690 -6.48 -23.49 17.18
N THR A 691 -6.58 -22.67 16.13
CA THR A 691 -5.67 -21.56 15.85
C THR A 691 -6.27 -20.20 16.26
N GLY A 692 -7.47 -20.18 16.86
CA GLY A 692 -8.22 -18.98 17.18
C GLY A 692 -8.74 -18.25 15.94
N GLY A 693 -9.10 -16.97 16.09
CA GLY A 693 -9.64 -16.15 15.01
C GLY A 693 -9.82 -14.67 15.38
N VAL A 694 -10.55 -13.95 14.55
CA VAL A 694 -10.99 -12.56 14.79
C VAL A 694 -12.50 -12.48 14.77
N ALA A 695 -13.09 -11.79 15.75
CA ALA A 695 -14.51 -11.45 15.79
C ALA A 695 -14.68 -9.94 15.72
N ILE A 696 -15.61 -9.49 14.89
CA ILE A 696 -15.96 -8.08 14.72
C ILE A 696 -17.42 -7.90 15.09
N GLU A 697 -17.70 -7.00 16.03
CA GLU A 697 -19.04 -6.53 16.34
C GLU A 697 -19.21 -5.13 15.75
N VAL A 698 -20.13 -4.99 14.80
CA VAL A 698 -20.36 -3.73 14.07
C VAL A 698 -21.27 -2.79 14.87
N SER A 699 -22.12 -3.33 15.76
CA SER A 699 -23.00 -2.49 16.56
C SER A 699 -22.24 -1.80 17.69
N ILE A 700 -22.30 -0.48 17.72
CA ILE A 700 -21.77 0.35 18.80
C ILE A 700 -22.97 0.68 19.72
N TYR A 701 -23.01 0.17 20.96
CA TYR A 701 -23.39 0.94 22.19
C TYR A 701 -23.47 0.10 23.50
N SER A 702 -22.96 0.70 24.59
CA SER A 702 -23.11 0.40 26.05
C SER A 702 -22.03 -0.39 26.82
N THR A 703 -20.92 -0.81 26.23
CA THR A 703 -19.81 -1.41 27.03
C THR A 703 -19.06 -0.40 27.90
N LEU A 704 -19.15 0.91 27.62
CA LEU A 704 -18.49 1.96 28.42
C LEU A 704 -19.30 2.44 29.64
N HIS A 705 -20.58 2.08 29.76
CA HIS A 705 -21.46 2.59 30.85
C HIS A 705 -22.20 1.52 31.67
N ALA A 706 -22.07 0.23 31.36
CA ALA A 706 -22.67 -0.83 32.16
C ALA A 706 -21.60 -1.70 32.81
N GLY A 707 -21.30 -1.46 34.08
CA GLY A 707 -20.42 -2.27 34.93
C GLY A 707 -20.95 -3.68 35.25
N LYS A 708 -21.65 -4.38 34.34
CA LYS A 708 -22.16 -5.73 34.60
C LYS A 708 -22.05 -6.67 33.38
N LYS A 709 -21.30 -7.76 33.63
CA LYS A 709 -21.20 -9.07 32.97
C LYS A 709 -20.79 -9.11 31.49
N ARG A 710 -19.48 -9.37 31.32
CA ARG A 710 -18.86 -9.98 30.14
C ARG A 710 -19.51 -11.32 29.81
N SER A 711 -20.26 -11.37 28.72
CA SER A 711 -20.51 -12.57 27.91
C SER A 711 -20.80 -12.09 26.48
N GLN A 712 -19.79 -11.49 25.86
CA GLN A 712 -19.80 -11.07 24.46
C GLN A 712 -18.58 -11.72 23.82
N ILE A 713 -18.82 -12.56 22.81
CA ILE A 713 -17.86 -13.22 21.90
C ILE A 713 -16.42 -13.12 22.39
N CYS A 714 -16.08 -13.93 23.40
CA CYS A 714 -14.68 -14.24 23.67
C CYS A 714 -14.30 -15.34 22.69
N LEU A 715 -13.52 -14.98 21.67
CA LEU A 715 -12.72 -15.93 20.91
C LEU A 715 -11.53 -16.39 21.75
#